data_AF-A0A229H754-F1
#
_entry.id   AF-A0A229H754-F1
#
_cell.length_a   1.000
_cell.length_b   1.000
_cell.length_c   1.000
_cell.angle_alpha   90.00
_cell.angle_beta   90.00
_cell.angle_gamma   90.00
#
_symmetry.space_group_name_H-M   'P 1'
#
loop_
_entity.id
_entity.type
_entity.pdbx_description
1 polymer ?
#
loop_
_entity_poly.entity_id
_entity_poly.type
_entity_poly.pdbx_seq_one_letter_code
_entity_poly.pdbx_strand_id
1 'polypeptide(L)'
;MVCALLAAFVPASSAAAATTSDPVTGDAFPAVTLKEVTSSDGFVHPGIAVSASSLRLARRQVLDGVEPWASYYASMHRTAYASRTLAPVNGGPGVDIPKSDAFNSQGIEARFIQDAFGAYTQAIEYFITGDPVYRANGMHIIRTWSHMDPEKVAPYPDDHIHAGVPLMRMLAAAEIFRYSSVNPGSDGYDISWTDADTTNLTKNLVTPVIKTLLYGNTFFMNQQLYPIVGELAGYVFTDNRAGYEQAVEWFSVNKSNPNRDTNGALNSLLRVISADDPLNTYGYSFVQHQEMGRDQAHAWDGIDIATEISRMLTVQKTRLDPVAGTVSSKPNAVSPFRFGNDRLLAGADAWYAYMTGKTVPWIDTTGGPGKLSEAYRGRVFQPIDELYNIYRYEFGVDVKEVAPNLAKVKEQADGPEFFWGTGAYNFWNSNPDYNPDYWLSLPEKVAGQTRPKQDNPLVRMAHRSIPLDGRSGVREEDGRDMVRMRASKKGATIAVRTLMYDSRNGYSPVGVLIRTNGPATLEIRKDMSLKPYHTVSLPDTHGKWRYVTYDMDLGILHGSTAGDNLAYYTVVGAPDVNVDIDSVNLQAKAQLTPPAFPQGQRTTLVGVAGAPLKRSLAATDTGDDTLTYEASGLPEGATVDSATGAFSWTPTSSQTSSQTGDVHASVVASDGKTDTVLKLDLVVAPDRAGALTAAQDGFDPKATYVRAPLQKFKDAVSSVKATMDTADDSTFSAGLVTVQDAVKALRLLNPKLADGTLSYPALVTSSLSEANVWNMTDGDINTFSGDLRAPFTLDFGTGFGVRADAFGLQARYNFGNRSEGANVYGSNDGSTWTLLTSRETTNTTPDFKMETIPVLSKVQDKSFRFLKVKVDDPGVPTDPSYPGISSFGEFRIHGSRVETAQAVKSATLSSSNDDPARAVNGDKVTLDLVATQPLAKVNVRIEGTDAEVTSTDSEHWSATAVLPDDVDFGRALRFTADYTTADGEPGSTVFQTTDGSSLQLWNTHLVPDRIDQGWVDASTPQWPGTGTTAANGWRMFDGDIATYTDTTTSTGWVTVKPTDGSSLAVDAVLIRPRAKYPDRANGTVLQSSTDGGKSWTTFLTVAGVTSDQQWYTFKLPQHTAIPMLRVYDGHGGNANLAEVQLLRSDSPSK
;
A
#
# COMPACT_ATOMS: atom_id res chain seq x y z
N MET A 1 -3.32 -6.78 11.67
CA MET A 1 -3.78 -6.41 10.33
C MET A 1 -4.76 -5.25 10.49
N VAL A 2 -4.40 -4.03 10.09
CA VAL A 2 -5.34 -3.06 9.52
C VAL A 2 -4.70 -2.83 8.17
N CYS A 3 -5.21 -3.56 7.19
CA CYS A 3 -4.58 -3.65 5.90
C CYS A 3 -4.53 -2.25 5.30
N ALA A 4 -3.41 -1.91 4.64
CA ALA A 4 -3.54 -1.14 3.42
C ALA A 4 -4.75 -1.71 2.68
N LEU A 5 -5.70 -0.88 2.26
CA LEU A 5 -6.88 -1.28 1.47
C LEU A 5 -6.43 -1.83 0.10
N LEU A 6 -5.65 -2.91 0.10
CA LEU A 6 -5.90 -4.10 -0.67
C LEU A 6 -7.26 -4.61 -0.21
N ALA A 7 -8.32 -3.94 -0.68
CA ALA A 7 -9.46 -4.72 -1.13
C ALA A 7 -8.82 -5.85 -1.93
N ALA A 8 -8.96 -7.09 -1.44
CA ALA A 8 -8.51 -8.24 -2.17
C ALA A 8 -9.44 -8.36 -3.38
N PHE A 9 -9.25 -7.47 -4.34
CA PHE A 9 -9.79 -7.56 -5.66
C PHE A 9 -9.18 -8.82 -6.20
N VAL A 10 -9.98 -9.89 -6.22
CA VAL A 10 -9.55 -11.15 -6.82
C VAL A 10 -9.26 -10.82 -8.27
N PRO A 11 -7.98 -10.86 -8.73
CA PRO A 11 -7.71 -10.70 -10.14
C PRO A 11 -8.53 -11.78 -10.83
N ALA A 12 -9.23 -11.42 -11.91
CA ALA A 12 -9.87 -12.43 -12.73
C ALA A 12 -8.78 -13.44 -13.08
N SER A 13 -8.83 -14.65 -12.51
CA SER A 13 -7.98 -15.74 -12.96
C SER A 13 -8.18 -15.79 -14.45
N SER A 14 -7.09 -15.70 -15.22
CA SER A 14 -7.11 -15.67 -16.69
C SER A 14 -8.17 -16.65 -17.16
N ALA A 15 -9.33 -16.12 -17.57
CA ALA A 15 -10.41 -16.95 -18.03
C ALA A 15 -9.82 -17.67 -19.22
N ALA A 16 -9.65 -19.00 -19.10
CA ALA A 16 -9.48 -19.82 -20.29
C ALA A 16 -10.58 -19.37 -21.25
N ALA A 17 -10.19 -18.92 -22.44
CA ALA A 17 -11.10 -18.33 -23.41
C ALA A 17 -12.34 -19.21 -23.54
N ALA A 18 -13.42 -18.80 -22.86
CA ALA A 18 -14.70 -19.47 -22.98
C ALA A 18 -15.17 -19.12 -24.38
N THR A 19 -15.21 -20.16 -25.22
CA THR A 19 -15.87 -20.16 -26.52
C THR A 19 -17.17 -19.39 -26.42
N THR A 20 -17.37 -18.45 -27.37
CA THR A 20 -18.60 -17.69 -27.62
C THR A 20 -19.83 -18.33 -26.97
N SER A 21 -20.33 -17.73 -25.89
CA SER A 21 -21.50 -18.23 -25.17
C SER A 21 -22.68 -18.34 -26.13
N ASP A 22 -23.22 -19.54 -26.27
CA ASP A 22 -24.50 -19.79 -26.92
C ASP A 22 -25.58 -18.85 -26.34
N PRO A 23 -26.60 -18.47 -27.12
CA PRO A 23 -27.73 -17.70 -26.59
C PRO A 23 -28.34 -18.45 -25.40
N VAL A 24 -28.54 -17.74 -24.28
CA VAL A 24 -29.24 -18.29 -23.12
C VAL A 24 -30.69 -18.54 -23.51
N THR A 25 -31.02 -19.77 -23.90
CA THR A 25 -32.39 -20.16 -24.20
C THR A 25 -33.10 -20.42 -22.87
N GLY A 26 -33.84 -19.43 -22.38
CA GLY A 26 -34.79 -19.61 -21.27
C GLY A 26 -35.94 -20.60 -21.58
N ASP A 27 -35.95 -21.18 -22.79
CA ASP A 27 -36.98 -22.08 -23.30
C ASP A 27 -36.86 -23.53 -22.80
N ALA A 28 -35.75 -23.90 -22.17
CA ALA A 28 -35.53 -25.27 -21.68
C ALA A 28 -36.37 -25.61 -20.42
N PHE A 29 -36.78 -24.60 -19.65
CA PHE A 29 -37.51 -24.77 -18.39
C PHE A 29 -38.73 -23.82 -18.33
N PRO A 30 -39.77 -24.13 -17.54
CA PRO A 30 -40.88 -23.21 -17.33
C PRO A 30 -40.42 -21.86 -16.78
N ALA A 31 -41.02 -20.77 -17.27
CA ALA A 31 -40.70 -19.42 -16.81
C ALA A 31 -41.01 -19.26 -15.31
N VAL A 32 -40.04 -18.72 -14.56
CA VAL A 32 -40.18 -18.51 -13.12
C VAL A 32 -41.10 -17.32 -12.85
N THR A 33 -42.16 -17.53 -12.06
CA THR A 33 -43.08 -16.48 -11.64
C THR A 33 -42.77 -16.02 -10.22
N LEU A 34 -42.84 -14.72 -9.93
CA LEU A 34 -42.73 -14.17 -8.57
C LEU A 34 -44.10 -13.84 -7.99
N LYS A 35 -44.40 -14.37 -6.80
CA LYS A 35 -45.58 -14.04 -5.99
C LYS A 35 -45.25 -12.86 -5.07
N GLU A 36 -45.74 -11.68 -5.44
CA GLU A 36 -45.57 -10.48 -4.63
C GLU A 36 -46.57 -10.48 -3.46
N VAL A 37 -46.09 -10.24 -2.24
CA VAL A 37 -46.90 -10.21 -1.01
C VAL A 37 -46.53 -8.97 -0.20
N THR A 38 -47.52 -8.34 0.43
CA THR A 38 -47.28 -7.35 1.48
C THR A 38 -47.63 -7.97 2.83
N SER A 39 -46.67 -7.99 3.76
CA SER A 39 -46.87 -8.55 5.09
C SER A 39 -47.82 -7.68 5.94
N SER A 40 -48.27 -8.20 7.08
CA SER A 40 -49.11 -7.44 8.02
C SER A 40 -48.42 -6.17 8.53
N ASP A 41 -47.10 -6.19 8.59
CA ASP A 41 -46.26 -5.09 9.03
C ASP A 41 -45.90 -4.11 7.88
N GLY A 42 -46.44 -4.38 6.69
CA GLY A 42 -46.40 -3.48 5.54
C GLY A 42 -45.17 -3.65 4.64
N PHE A 43 -44.35 -4.69 4.84
CA PHE A 43 -43.20 -4.96 4.00
C PHE A 43 -43.59 -5.67 2.69
N VAL A 44 -42.98 -5.25 1.59
CA VAL A 44 -43.19 -5.85 0.27
C VAL A 44 -42.14 -6.94 0.04
N HIS A 45 -42.61 -8.13 -0.36
CA HIS A 45 -41.78 -9.29 -0.66
C HIS A 45 -42.06 -9.88 -2.05
N PRO A 46 -41.04 -10.33 -2.80
CA PRO A 46 -39.62 -10.02 -2.56
C PRO A 46 -39.38 -8.52 -2.77
N GLY A 47 -38.46 -7.93 -2.00
CA GLY A 47 -38.24 -6.49 -2.00
C GLY A 47 -37.09 -5.99 -1.13
N ILE A 48 -36.15 -6.83 -0.71
CA ILE A 48 -34.98 -6.41 0.09
C ILE A 48 -34.04 -5.51 -0.72
N ALA A 49 -33.55 -5.94 -1.87
CA ALA A 49 -32.57 -5.20 -2.68
C ALA A 49 -33.18 -4.65 -3.99
N VAL A 50 -33.91 -5.51 -4.71
CA VAL A 50 -34.51 -5.23 -6.02
C VAL A 50 -36.00 -5.51 -5.95
N SER A 51 -36.82 -4.64 -6.55
CA SER A 51 -38.28 -4.86 -6.60
C SER A 51 -38.66 -6.04 -7.51
N ALA A 52 -39.75 -6.74 -7.20
CA ALA A 52 -40.28 -7.78 -8.08
C ALA A 52 -40.58 -7.28 -9.51
N SER A 53 -40.96 -6.00 -9.66
CA SER A 53 -41.19 -5.39 -10.98
C SER A 53 -39.90 -5.18 -11.77
N SER A 54 -38.84 -4.74 -11.09
CA SER A 54 -37.51 -4.55 -11.68
C SER A 54 -36.88 -5.89 -12.09
N LEU A 55 -37.00 -6.92 -11.25
CA LEU A 55 -36.59 -8.30 -11.58
C LEU A 55 -37.28 -8.77 -12.87
N ARG A 56 -38.61 -8.67 -12.95
CA ARG A 56 -39.37 -9.06 -14.15
C ARG A 56 -38.93 -8.28 -15.40
N LEU A 57 -38.65 -6.98 -15.27
CA LEU A 57 -38.11 -6.17 -16.35
C LEU A 57 -36.73 -6.67 -16.79
N ALA A 58 -35.81 -6.85 -15.84
CA ALA A 58 -34.45 -7.33 -16.12
C ALA A 58 -34.47 -8.69 -16.82
N ARG A 59 -35.25 -9.67 -16.32
CA ARG A 59 -35.41 -10.98 -16.99
C ARG A 59 -35.84 -10.82 -18.44
N ARG A 60 -36.87 -10.02 -18.71
CA ARG A 60 -37.34 -9.78 -20.07
C ARG A 60 -36.25 -9.17 -20.95
N GLN A 61 -35.61 -8.10 -20.49
CA GLN A 61 -34.57 -7.41 -21.26
C GLN A 61 -33.35 -8.32 -21.54
N VAL A 62 -32.97 -9.18 -20.58
CA VAL A 62 -31.92 -10.19 -20.77
C VAL A 62 -32.30 -11.21 -21.84
N LEU A 63 -33.50 -11.80 -21.74
CA LEU A 63 -33.97 -12.81 -22.69
C LEU A 63 -34.18 -12.23 -24.11
N ASP A 64 -34.55 -10.95 -24.20
CA ASP A 64 -34.72 -10.22 -25.46
C ASP A 64 -33.37 -9.71 -26.02
N GLY A 65 -32.26 -9.89 -25.31
CA GLY A 65 -30.92 -9.45 -25.74
C GLY A 65 -30.75 -7.93 -25.78
N VAL A 66 -31.45 -7.18 -24.92
CA VAL A 66 -31.48 -5.72 -24.93
C VAL A 66 -30.37 -5.14 -24.05
N GLU A 67 -29.56 -4.25 -24.63
CA GLU A 67 -28.57 -3.46 -23.90
C GLU A 67 -29.25 -2.41 -22.98
N PRO A 68 -28.68 -2.13 -21.79
CA PRO A 68 -27.44 -2.69 -21.26
C PRO A 68 -27.60 -4.06 -20.56
N TRP A 69 -28.82 -4.52 -20.24
CA TRP A 69 -29.02 -5.76 -19.46
C TRP A 69 -28.29 -6.98 -20.04
N ALA A 70 -28.28 -7.12 -21.35
CA ALA A 70 -27.60 -8.22 -22.04
C ALA A 70 -26.10 -8.30 -21.69
N SER A 71 -25.36 -7.19 -21.76
CA SER A 71 -23.93 -7.19 -21.47
C SER A 71 -23.60 -7.38 -19.99
N TYR A 72 -24.39 -6.79 -19.07
CA TYR A 72 -24.21 -7.02 -17.63
C TYR A 72 -24.51 -8.47 -17.24
N TYR A 73 -25.59 -9.05 -17.75
CA TYR A 73 -25.90 -10.45 -17.49
C TYR A 73 -24.81 -11.37 -18.06
N ALA A 74 -24.36 -11.15 -19.30
CA ALA A 74 -23.31 -11.96 -19.90
C ALA A 74 -22.01 -11.91 -19.07
N SER A 75 -21.63 -10.74 -18.56
CA SER A 75 -20.46 -10.60 -17.70
C SER A 75 -20.65 -11.28 -16.34
N MET A 76 -21.81 -11.14 -15.69
CA MET A 76 -22.15 -11.86 -14.46
C MET A 76 -22.06 -13.39 -14.65
N HIS A 77 -22.66 -13.88 -15.75
CA HIS A 77 -22.75 -15.31 -16.08
C HIS A 77 -21.39 -15.97 -16.30
N ARG A 78 -20.37 -15.20 -16.71
CA ARG A 78 -18.98 -15.70 -16.86
C ARG A 78 -18.23 -15.88 -15.55
N THR A 79 -18.79 -15.45 -14.41
CA THR A 79 -18.12 -15.59 -13.11
C THR A 79 -18.28 -16.99 -12.54
N ALA A 80 -17.36 -17.40 -11.66
CA ALA A 80 -17.43 -18.70 -10.98
C ALA A 80 -18.72 -18.86 -10.14
N TYR A 81 -19.34 -17.76 -9.70
CA TYR A 81 -20.59 -17.77 -8.95
C TYR A 81 -21.82 -18.15 -9.77
N ALA A 82 -21.74 -18.08 -11.10
CA ALA A 82 -22.78 -18.57 -12.02
C ALA A 82 -22.52 -20.03 -12.46
N SER A 83 -21.54 -20.72 -11.86
CA SER A 83 -21.30 -22.13 -12.15
C SER A 83 -22.48 -23.00 -11.76
N ARG A 84 -22.81 -23.98 -12.61
CA ARG A 84 -23.82 -25.02 -12.31
C ARG A 84 -23.34 -26.01 -11.26
N THR A 85 -22.04 -26.03 -10.93
CA THR A 85 -21.46 -26.91 -9.89
C THR A 85 -21.01 -26.13 -8.67
N LEU A 86 -21.57 -24.94 -8.44
CA LEU A 86 -21.23 -24.14 -7.26
C LEU A 86 -21.66 -24.89 -5.99
N ALA A 87 -20.78 -24.94 -4.99
CA ALA A 87 -21.03 -25.56 -3.70
C ALA A 87 -20.68 -24.58 -2.56
N PRO A 88 -21.30 -24.70 -1.38
CA PRO A 88 -21.00 -23.84 -0.24
C PRO A 88 -19.54 -23.99 0.21
N VAL A 89 -18.84 -22.86 0.32
CA VAL A 89 -17.47 -22.78 0.84
C VAL A 89 -17.45 -23.14 2.32
N ASN A 90 -18.50 -22.79 3.08
CA ASN A 90 -18.70 -23.30 4.43
C ASN A 90 -19.38 -24.68 4.47
N GLY A 91 -19.40 -25.45 3.38
CA GLY A 91 -19.97 -26.81 3.35
C GLY A 91 -19.14 -27.84 4.12
N GLY A 92 -19.79 -28.57 5.03
CA GLY A 92 -19.24 -29.67 5.82
C GLY A 92 -19.48 -31.06 5.19
N PRO A 93 -19.16 -32.15 5.89
CA PRO A 93 -19.23 -33.51 5.35
C PRO A 93 -20.66 -34.06 5.15
N GLY A 94 -21.71 -33.33 5.57
CA GLY A 94 -23.11 -33.71 5.37
C GLY A 94 -23.91 -32.64 4.62
N VAL A 95 -25.08 -33.04 4.12
CA VAL A 95 -25.99 -32.14 3.38
C VAL A 95 -26.42 -30.98 4.28
N ASP A 96 -26.20 -29.76 3.80
CA ASP A 96 -26.55 -28.52 4.49
C ASP A 96 -25.89 -28.37 5.88
N ILE A 97 -24.83 -29.12 6.18
CA ILE A 97 -24.09 -29.01 7.44
C ILE A 97 -22.93 -28.04 7.24
N PRO A 98 -22.73 -27.05 8.13
CA PRO A 98 -21.60 -26.15 8.02
C PRO A 98 -20.28 -26.83 8.43
N LYS A 99 -19.20 -26.46 7.75
CA LYS A 99 -17.82 -26.83 8.11
C LYS A 99 -17.39 -26.19 9.42
N SER A 100 -17.87 -24.98 9.69
CA SER A 100 -17.77 -24.31 10.97
C SER A 100 -19.10 -23.65 11.29
N ASP A 101 -19.63 -23.92 12.47
CA ASP A 101 -20.88 -23.39 12.99
C ASP A 101 -20.72 -22.11 13.81
N ALA A 102 -19.48 -21.60 13.95
CA ALA A 102 -19.16 -20.37 14.69
C ALA A 102 -18.92 -19.20 13.74
N PHE A 103 -19.50 -18.04 14.03
CA PHE A 103 -19.26 -16.80 13.29
C PHE A 103 -18.53 -15.78 14.18
N ASN A 104 -17.20 -15.92 14.27
CA ASN A 104 -16.37 -15.21 15.25
C ASN A 104 -14.96 -14.84 14.76
N SER A 105 -14.72 -14.84 13.45
CA SER A 105 -13.41 -14.50 12.88
C SER A 105 -13.50 -14.04 11.43
N GLN A 106 -12.49 -13.25 10.99
CA GLN A 106 -12.31 -12.85 9.58
C GLN A 106 -12.24 -14.06 8.63
N GLY A 107 -11.71 -15.20 9.09
CA GLY A 107 -11.67 -16.42 8.28
C GLY A 107 -13.04 -17.02 7.97
N ILE A 108 -14.03 -16.84 8.86
CA ILE A 108 -15.42 -17.26 8.62
C ILE A 108 -16.19 -16.21 7.84
N GLU A 109 -15.98 -14.93 8.15
CA GLU A 109 -16.51 -13.79 7.42
C GLU A 109 -16.17 -13.84 5.92
N ALA A 110 -14.90 -14.14 5.57
CA ALA A 110 -14.51 -14.34 4.17
C ALA A 110 -15.31 -15.46 3.46
N ARG A 111 -15.67 -16.54 4.18
CA ARG A 111 -16.54 -17.59 3.61
C ARG A 111 -17.97 -17.10 3.45
N PHE A 112 -18.47 -16.35 4.43
CA PHE A 112 -19.81 -15.76 4.39
C PHE A 112 -19.99 -14.82 3.20
N ILE A 113 -19.00 -13.95 2.93
CA ILE A 113 -18.97 -13.11 1.73
C ILE A 113 -19.11 -13.95 0.46
N GLN A 114 -18.25 -14.95 0.30
CA GLN A 114 -18.22 -15.77 -0.92
C GLN A 114 -19.53 -16.55 -1.12
N ASP A 115 -20.05 -17.15 -0.06
CA ASP A 115 -21.29 -17.92 -0.09
C ASP A 115 -22.51 -17.02 -0.32
N ALA A 116 -22.61 -15.87 0.34
CA ALA A 116 -23.70 -14.92 0.11
C ALA A 116 -23.71 -14.39 -1.33
N PHE A 117 -22.53 -14.10 -1.89
CA PHE A 117 -22.38 -13.69 -3.29
C PHE A 117 -22.81 -14.82 -4.25
N GLY A 118 -22.39 -16.05 -3.95
CA GLY A 118 -22.79 -17.25 -4.67
C GLY A 118 -24.30 -17.48 -4.64
N ALA A 119 -24.91 -17.51 -3.46
CA ALA A 119 -26.35 -17.70 -3.30
C ALA A 119 -27.17 -16.67 -4.08
N TYR A 120 -26.77 -15.39 -4.05
CA TYR A 120 -27.47 -14.34 -4.77
C TYR A 120 -27.32 -14.46 -6.29
N THR A 121 -26.12 -14.77 -6.78
CA THR A 121 -25.88 -15.04 -8.21
C THR A 121 -26.73 -16.22 -8.70
N GLN A 122 -26.75 -17.32 -7.94
CA GLN A 122 -27.55 -18.50 -8.26
C GLN A 122 -29.06 -18.21 -8.24
N ALA A 123 -29.53 -17.34 -7.34
CA ALA A 123 -30.92 -16.89 -7.33
C ALA A 123 -31.30 -16.10 -8.57
N ILE A 124 -30.40 -15.21 -9.04
CA ILE A 124 -30.58 -14.45 -10.29
C ILE A 124 -30.57 -15.40 -11.50
N GLU A 125 -29.62 -16.32 -11.58
CA GLU A 125 -29.55 -17.31 -12.66
C GLU A 125 -30.79 -18.19 -12.71
N TYR A 126 -31.27 -18.68 -11.56
CA TYR A 126 -32.54 -19.41 -11.50
C TYR A 126 -33.70 -18.55 -11.99
N PHE A 127 -33.78 -17.31 -11.51
CA PHE A 127 -34.86 -16.41 -11.89
C PHE A 127 -34.81 -16.01 -13.37
N ILE A 128 -33.66 -16.03 -14.05
CA ILE A 128 -33.56 -15.74 -15.49
C ILE A 128 -33.80 -16.98 -16.34
N THR A 129 -33.18 -18.11 -15.98
CA THR A 129 -33.14 -19.32 -16.83
C THR A 129 -34.26 -20.31 -16.52
N GLY A 130 -34.71 -20.37 -15.26
CA GLY A 130 -35.58 -21.44 -14.75
C GLY A 130 -34.87 -22.77 -14.49
N ASP A 131 -33.55 -22.88 -14.67
CA ASP A 131 -32.81 -24.14 -14.43
C ASP A 131 -32.77 -24.46 -12.92
N PRO A 132 -33.40 -25.57 -12.47
CA PRO A 132 -33.49 -25.93 -11.06
C PRO A 132 -32.14 -26.20 -10.39
N VAL A 133 -31.06 -26.45 -11.15
CA VAL A 133 -29.71 -26.62 -10.60
C VAL A 133 -29.23 -25.35 -9.89
N TYR A 134 -29.50 -24.18 -10.46
CA TYR A 134 -29.11 -22.92 -9.82
C TYR A 134 -29.85 -22.73 -8.50
N ARG A 135 -31.14 -23.07 -8.46
CA ARG A 135 -31.91 -23.05 -7.21
C ARG A 135 -31.35 -24.03 -6.19
N ALA A 136 -30.99 -25.25 -6.59
CA ALA A 136 -30.42 -26.26 -5.69
C ALA A 136 -29.13 -25.76 -5.02
N ASN A 137 -28.19 -25.25 -5.82
CA ASN A 137 -26.93 -24.69 -5.31
C ASN A 137 -27.16 -23.54 -4.31
N GLY A 138 -28.06 -22.60 -4.65
CA GLY A 138 -28.40 -21.50 -3.77
C GLY A 138 -29.07 -21.94 -2.47
N MET A 139 -29.99 -22.93 -2.53
CA MET A 139 -30.65 -23.51 -1.37
C MET A 139 -29.66 -24.24 -0.45
N HIS A 140 -28.71 -25.00 -1.00
CA HIS A 140 -27.65 -25.63 -0.22
C HIS A 140 -26.85 -24.60 0.57
N ILE A 141 -26.45 -23.50 -0.07
CA ILE A 141 -25.72 -22.42 0.60
C ILE A 141 -26.57 -21.82 1.74
N ILE A 142 -27.79 -21.40 1.46
CA ILE A 142 -28.67 -20.77 2.46
C ILE A 142 -28.90 -21.72 3.65
N ARG A 143 -29.16 -23.00 3.39
CA ARG A 143 -29.43 -23.99 4.45
C ARG A 143 -28.17 -24.32 5.26
N THR A 144 -26.99 -24.37 4.64
CA THR A 144 -25.71 -24.48 5.36
C THR A 144 -25.55 -23.37 6.39
N TRP A 145 -25.81 -22.11 6.01
CA TRP A 145 -25.73 -20.97 6.93
C TRP A 145 -26.92 -20.88 7.89
N SER A 146 -28.05 -21.49 7.57
CA SER A 146 -29.19 -21.62 8.49
C SER A 146 -28.94 -22.58 9.66
N HIS A 147 -27.86 -23.37 9.62
CA HIS A 147 -27.46 -24.32 10.66
C HIS A 147 -26.25 -23.87 11.48
N MET A 148 -25.91 -22.58 11.45
CA MET A 148 -24.94 -21.98 12.37
C MET A 148 -25.41 -22.07 13.83
N ASP A 149 -24.48 -22.01 14.77
CA ASP A 149 -24.81 -21.95 16.20
C ASP A 149 -24.96 -20.47 16.62
N PRO A 150 -26.19 -20.02 16.97
CA PRO A 150 -26.44 -18.62 17.33
C PRO A 150 -25.63 -18.14 18.55
N GLU A 151 -25.23 -19.05 19.45
CA GLU A 151 -24.45 -18.71 20.65
C GLU A 151 -22.94 -18.55 20.34
N LYS A 152 -22.50 -18.92 19.14
CA LYS A 152 -21.11 -18.81 18.68
C LYS A 152 -20.88 -17.64 17.71
N VAL A 153 -21.84 -16.72 17.61
CA VAL A 153 -21.62 -15.43 16.96
C VAL A 153 -20.93 -14.49 17.95
N ALA A 154 -19.75 -13.99 17.60
CA ALA A 154 -18.96 -13.13 18.49
C ALA A 154 -18.22 -12.04 17.71
N PRO A 155 -17.95 -10.86 18.33
CA PRO A 155 -17.25 -9.77 17.68
C PRO A 155 -15.84 -10.15 17.22
N TYR A 156 -15.41 -9.56 16.12
CA TYR A 156 -14.05 -9.68 15.56
C TYR A 156 -13.64 -8.36 14.88
N PRO A 157 -12.35 -8.12 14.61
CA PRO A 157 -11.92 -6.87 13.97
C PRO A 157 -12.67 -6.59 12.66
N ASP A 158 -13.25 -5.38 12.57
CA ASP A 158 -14.01 -4.87 11.42
C ASP A 158 -15.32 -5.62 11.10
N ASP A 159 -15.87 -6.37 12.06
CA ASP A 159 -17.12 -7.12 11.94
C ASP A 159 -18.31 -6.34 11.38
N HIS A 160 -18.58 -5.14 11.90
CA HIS A 160 -19.69 -4.27 11.51
C HIS A 160 -19.61 -3.78 10.05
N ILE A 161 -18.42 -3.76 9.45
CA ILE A 161 -18.22 -3.33 8.05
C ILE A 161 -18.50 -4.51 7.11
N HIS A 162 -17.97 -5.70 7.44
CA HIS A 162 -17.94 -6.82 6.49
C HIS A 162 -19.11 -7.81 6.62
N ALA A 163 -19.94 -7.74 7.67
CA ALA A 163 -21.08 -8.66 7.82
C ALA A 163 -22.41 -8.15 7.22
N GLY A 164 -22.59 -6.83 7.07
CA GLY A 164 -23.87 -6.23 6.68
C GLY A 164 -24.28 -6.48 5.23
N VAL A 165 -23.42 -6.13 4.27
CA VAL A 165 -23.69 -6.31 2.83
C VAL A 165 -23.84 -7.79 2.45
N PRO A 166 -23.00 -8.73 2.93
CA PRO A 166 -23.22 -10.16 2.71
C PRO A 166 -24.53 -10.68 3.29
N LEU A 167 -24.95 -10.22 4.48
CA LEU A 167 -26.24 -10.57 5.04
C LEU A 167 -27.38 -10.13 4.12
N MET A 168 -27.33 -8.90 3.58
CA MET A 168 -28.31 -8.43 2.62
C MET A 168 -28.36 -9.31 1.36
N ARG A 169 -27.22 -9.68 0.76
CA ARG A 169 -27.18 -10.57 -0.42
C ARG A 169 -27.78 -11.94 -0.14
N MET A 170 -27.43 -12.54 1.01
CA MET A 170 -27.96 -13.83 1.44
C MET A 170 -29.50 -13.77 1.56
N LEU A 171 -30.02 -12.69 2.12
CA LEU A 171 -31.47 -12.51 2.31
C LEU A 171 -32.20 -12.13 1.03
N ALA A 172 -31.58 -11.37 0.12
CA ALA A 172 -32.12 -11.12 -1.22
C ALA A 172 -32.25 -12.43 -2.01
N ALA A 173 -31.26 -13.32 -1.93
CA ALA A 173 -31.33 -14.66 -2.50
C ALA A 173 -32.48 -15.50 -1.89
N ALA A 174 -32.57 -15.50 -0.56
CA ALA A 174 -33.63 -16.18 0.18
C ALA A 174 -35.03 -15.70 -0.23
N GLU A 175 -35.23 -14.40 -0.41
CA GLU A 175 -36.50 -13.84 -0.87
C GLU A 175 -36.85 -14.27 -2.30
N ILE A 176 -35.90 -14.21 -3.24
CA ILE A 176 -36.13 -14.67 -4.61
C ILE A 176 -36.58 -16.13 -4.58
N PHE A 177 -35.93 -17.00 -3.80
CA PHE A 177 -36.33 -18.39 -3.69
C PHE A 177 -37.66 -18.61 -2.98
N ARG A 178 -37.92 -17.88 -1.88
CA ARG A 178 -39.16 -17.97 -1.09
C ARG A 178 -40.41 -17.62 -1.90
N TYR A 179 -40.29 -16.65 -2.81
CA TYR A 179 -41.43 -16.10 -3.55
C TYR A 179 -41.46 -16.47 -5.04
N SER A 180 -40.55 -17.31 -5.52
CA SER A 180 -40.58 -17.83 -6.89
C SER A 180 -41.33 -19.15 -7.00
N SER A 181 -41.91 -19.42 -8.18
CA SER A 181 -42.35 -20.76 -8.54
C SER A 181 -41.16 -21.74 -8.55
N VAL A 182 -41.43 -23.02 -8.31
CA VAL A 182 -40.40 -24.08 -8.26
C VAL A 182 -40.50 -24.96 -9.50
N ASN A 183 -39.43 -25.02 -10.29
CA ASN A 183 -39.27 -26.03 -11.33
C ASN A 183 -38.67 -27.31 -10.71
N PRO A 184 -39.11 -28.52 -11.10
CA PRO A 184 -38.66 -29.76 -10.45
C PRO A 184 -37.18 -30.06 -10.74
N GLY A 185 -36.41 -30.34 -9.69
CA GLY A 185 -35.03 -30.83 -9.78
C GLY A 185 -34.95 -32.31 -10.14
N SER A 186 -33.77 -32.76 -10.59
CA SER A 186 -33.55 -34.14 -11.06
C SER A 186 -32.76 -35.04 -10.10
N ASP A 187 -32.25 -34.51 -8.99
CA ASP A 187 -31.33 -35.18 -8.06
C ASP A 187 -31.99 -35.66 -6.76
N GLY A 188 -33.28 -35.36 -6.55
CA GLY A 188 -34.04 -35.75 -5.36
C GLY A 188 -33.83 -34.83 -4.15
N TYR A 189 -33.07 -33.73 -4.27
CA TYR A 189 -32.97 -32.72 -3.24
C TYR A 189 -34.23 -31.83 -3.22
N ASP A 190 -34.79 -31.58 -2.04
CA ASP A 190 -35.96 -30.70 -1.93
C ASP A 190 -35.54 -29.23 -2.05
N ILE A 191 -35.73 -28.69 -3.25
CA ILE A 191 -35.44 -27.29 -3.57
C ILE A 191 -36.61 -26.34 -3.23
N SER A 192 -37.69 -26.83 -2.62
CA SER A 192 -38.80 -25.99 -2.17
C SER A 192 -38.37 -25.14 -0.98
N TRP A 193 -38.91 -23.92 -0.88
CA TRP A 193 -38.76 -23.10 0.32
C TRP A 193 -39.79 -23.51 1.38
N THR A 194 -39.37 -23.67 2.63
CA THR A 194 -40.23 -24.11 3.74
C THR A 194 -40.28 -23.09 4.89
N ASP A 195 -41.26 -23.25 5.78
CA ASP A 195 -41.34 -22.45 7.01
C ASP A 195 -40.14 -22.72 7.94
N ALA A 196 -39.57 -23.94 7.87
CA ALA A 196 -38.36 -24.31 8.60
C ALA A 196 -37.14 -23.54 8.09
N ASP A 197 -37.01 -23.34 6.77
CA ASP A 197 -35.93 -22.55 6.18
C ASP A 197 -35.97 -21.11 6.71
N THR A 198 -37.15 -20.50 6.72
CA THR A 198 -37.35 -19.15 7.29
C THR A 198 -36.99 -19.12 8.78
N THR A 199 -37.52 -20.07 9.56
CA THR A 199 -37.31 -20.13 11.00
C THR A 199 -35.83 -20.31 11.36
N ASN A 200 -35.15 -21.26 10.71
CA ASN A 200 -33.75 -21.56 10.98
C ASN A 200 -32.84 -20.40 10.58
N LEU A 201 -33.03 -19.82 9.38
CA LEU A 201 -32.22 -18.71 8.92
C LEU A 201 -32.39 -17.48 9.85
N THR A 202 -33.62 -17.16 10.24
CA THR A 202 -33.89 -16.07 11.19
C THR A 202 -33.24 -16.28 12.54
N LYS A 203 -33.37 -17.49 13.11
CA LYS A 203 -32.91 -17.81 14.46
C LYS A 203 -31.39 -17.94 14.54
N ASN A 204 -30.78 -18.60 13.57
CA ASN A 204 -29.39 -19.05 13.66
C ASN A 204 -28.41 -18.11 12.97
N LEU A 205 -28.88 -17.26 12.05
CA LEU A 205 -28.03 -16.31 11.33
C LEU A 205 -28.49 -14.86 11.47
N VAL A 206 -29.70 -14.51 11.03
CA VAL A 206 -30.14 -13.10 10.91
C VAL A 206 -30.14 -12.39 12.26
N THR A 207 -30.83 -12.95 13.26
CA THR A 207 -30.97 -12.31 14.57
C THR A 207 -29.62 -12.22 15.32
N PRO A 208 -28.82 -13.30 15.42
CA PRO A 208 -27.50 -13.25 16.07
C PRO A 208 -26.53 -12.28 15.39
N VAL A 209 -26.46 -12.27 14.05
CA VAL A 209 -25.56 -11.36 13.31
C VAL A 209 -25.95 -9.91 13.55
N ILE A 210 -27.23 -9.56 13.43
CA ILE A 210 -27.68 -8.18 13.70
C ILE A 210 -27.34 -7.80 15.14
N LYS A 211 -27.75 -8.62 16.11
CA LYS A 211 -27.60 -8.29 17.53
C LYS A 211 -26.14 -8.14 17.97
N THR A 212 -25.26 -8.99 17.46
CA THR A 212 -23.89 -9.10 17.96
C THR A 212 -22.90 -8.29 17.14
N LEU A 213 -23.09 -8.20 15.82
CA LEU A 213 -22.09 -7.61 14.89
C LEU A 213 -22.54 -6.27 14.30
N LEU A 214 -23.84 -6.04 14.09
CA LEU A 214 -24.33 -4.89 13.34
C LEU A 214 -24.97 -3.80 14.21
N TYR A 215 -25.64 -4.17 15.29
CA TYR A 215 -26.49 -3.26 16.05
C TYR A 215 -25.70 -2.18 16.80
N GLY A 216 -25.79 -0.95 16.31
CA GLY A 216 -25.16 0.22 16.92
C GLY A 216 -25.34 1.48 16.08
N ASN A 217 -25.27 2.64 16.73
CA ASN A 217 -25.46 3.95 16.09
C ASN A 217 -24.28 4.92 16.27
N THR A 218 -23.14 4.41 16.74
CA THR A 218 -21.93 5.18 17.04
C THR A 218 -20.73 4.79 16.19
N PHE A 219 -20.94 4.01 15.12
CA PHE A 219 -19.87 3.65 14.21
C PHE A 219 -19.35 4.89 13.47
N PHE A 220 -18.06 4.90 13.18
CA PHE A 220 -17.38 6.09 12.68
C PHE A 220 -17.81 6.39 11.24
N MET A 221 -18.49 7.53 11.03
CA MET A 221 -18.76 8.10 9.71
C MET A 221 -19.35 7.05 8.73
N ASN A 222 -18.77 6.83 7.54
CA ASN A 222 -19.38 5.94 6.54
C ASN A 222 -19.53 4.48 7.04
N GLN A 223 -18.76 4.08 8.05
CA GLN A 223 -18.86 2.75 8.66
C GLN A 223 -20.25 2.48 9.26
N GLN A 224 -21.01 3.52 9.60
CA GLN A 224 -22.39 3.39 10.09
C GLN A 224 -23.35 2.86 9.01
N LEU A 225 -23.05 3.04 7.72
CA LEU A 225 -23.97 2.64 6.65
C LEU A 225 -23.91 1.14 6.36
N TYR A 226 -22.75 0.51 6.53
CA TYR A 226 -22.55 -0.94 6.35
C TYR A 226 -23.49 -1.82 7.21
N PRO A 227 -23.58 -1.64 8.54
CA PRO A 227 -24.48 -2.43 9.36
C PRO A 227 -25.94 -2.13 9.04
N ILE A 228 -26.29 -0.87 8.73
CA ILE A 228 -27.66 -0.46 8.39
C ILE A 228 -28.20 -1.23 7.17
N VAL A 229 -27.37 -1.48 6.15
CA VAL A 229 -27.78 -2.31 4.99
C VAL A 229 -28.22 -3.70 5.45
N GLY A 230 -27.42 -4.35 6.30
CA GLY A 230 -27.72 -5.68 6.83
C GLY A 230 -28.93 -5.70 7.78
N GLU A 231 -29.04 -4.67 8.62
CA GLU A 231 -30.18 -4.46 9.51
C GLU A 231 -31.48 -4.31 8.73
N LEU A 232 -31.53 -3.41 7.74
CA LEU A 232 -32.72 -3.20 6.92
C LEU A 232 -33.14 -4.48 6.20
N ALA A 233 -32.19 -5.20 5.60
CA ALA A 233 -32.46 -6.47 4.95
C ALA A 233 -33.03 -7.51 5.92
N GLY A 234 -32.42 -7.68 7.10
CA GLY A 234 -32.90 -8.60 8.12
C GLY A 234 -34.25 -8.21 8.71
N TYR A 235 -34.51 -6.92 8.93
CA TYR A 235 -35.78 -6.44 9.44
C TYR A 235 -36.91 -6.57 8.43
N VAL A 236 -36.66 -6.34 7.14
CA VAL A 236 -37.62 -6.67 6.08
C VAL A 236 -37.87 -8.18 6.08
N PHE A 237 -36.84 -9.02 6.00
CA PHE A 237 -36.99 -10.48 5.94
C PHE A 237 -37.78 -11.09 7.12
N THR A 238 -37.64 -10.49 8.30
CA THR A 238 -38.26 -10.94 9.57
C THR A 238 -39.53 -10.20 9.94
N ASP A 239 -40.02 -9.31 9.08
CA ASP A 239 -41.18 -8.44 9.34
C ASP A 239 -41.04 -7.58 10.62
N ASN A 240 -39.81 -7.18 10.98
CA ASN A 240 -39.54 -6.38 12.18
C ASN A 240 -39.68 -4.87 11.90
N ARG A 241 -40.90 -4.35 12.07
CA ARG A 241 -41.21 -2.94 11.83
C ARG A 241 -40.43 -1.96 12.72
N ALA A 242 -40.27 -2.28 14.00
CA ALA A 242 -39.65 -1.36 14.97
C ALA A 242 -38.15 -1.19 14.69
N GLY A 243 -37.44 -2.29 14.44
CA GLY A 243 -36.02 -2.23 14.05
C GLY A 243 -35.83 -1.48 12.73
N TYR A 244 -36.70 -1.72 11.75
CA TYR A 244 -36.66 -1.02 10.46
C TYR A 244 -36.81 0.50 10.61
N GLU A 245 -37.81 0.97 11.35
CA GLU A 245 -38.02 2.42 11.56
C GLU A 245 -36.86 3.10 12.29
N GLN A 246 -36.21 2.37 13.20
CA GLN A 246 -35.00 2.82 13.89
C GLN A 246 -33.81 2.93 12.92
N ALA A 247 -33.54 1.88 12.14
CA ALA A 247 -32.46 1.88 11.15
C ALA A 247 -32.65 3.00 10.09
N VAL A 248 -33.90 3.30 9.71
CA VAL A 248 -34.22 4.43 8.82
C VAL A 248 -33.86 5.79 9.45
N GLU A 249 -34.12 5.99 10.74
CA GLU A 249 -33.73 7.23 11.43
C GLU A 249 -32.21 7.33 11.56
N TRP A 250 -31.53 6.22 11.90
CA TRP A 250 -30.07 6.15 11.97
C TRP A 250 -29.39 6.38 10.61
N PHE A 251 -29.99 5.91 9.51
CA PHE A 251 -29.53 6.23 8.17
C PHE A 251 -29.65 7.73 7.87
N SER A 252 -30.77 8.34 8.24
CA SER A 252 -31.14 9.68 7.78
C SER A 252 -30.51 10.80 8.61
N VAL A 253 -30.64 10.73 9.94
CA VAL A 253 -30.24 11.79 10.88
C VAL A 253 -29.38 11.26 12.03
N ASN A 254 -29.70 10.08 12.56
CA ASN A 254 -29.06 9.48 13.74
C ASN A 254 -28.95 10.48 14.90
N LYS A 255 -30.09 11.02 15.31
CA LYS A 255 -30.15 12.09 16.31
C LYS A 255 -29.59 11.65 17.67
N SER A 256 -29.65 10.35 17.98
CA SER A 256 -29.16 9.79 19.23
C SER A 256 -27.65 9.59 19.29
N ASN A 257 -26.90 9.82 18.21
CA ASN A 257 -25.43 9.76 18.26
C ASN A 257 -24.89 10.95 19.08
N PRO A 258 -24.10 10.70 20.14
CA PRO A 258 -23.61 11.77 21.01
C PRO A 258 -22.52 12.65 20.36
N ASN A 259 -21.90 12.20 19.28
CA ASN A 259 -20.80 12.89 18.61
C ASN A 259 -21.17 13.25 17.16
N ARG A 260 -21.37 14.54 16.91
CA ARG A 260 -21.72 15.09 15.59
C ARG A 260 -20.64 14.83 14.53
N ASP A 261 -19.39 14.70 14.95
CA ASP A 261 -18.23 14.58 14.05
C ASP A 261 -17.84 13.12 13.79
N THR A 262 -18.52 12.15 14.41
CA THR A 262 -18.42 10.73 14.03
C THR A 262 -19.75 10.17 13.51
N ASN A 263 -20.80 11.00 13.46
CA ASN A 263 -22.12 10.59 13.02
C ASN A 263 -22.14 10.26 11.51
N GLY A 264 -22.39 8.99 11.20
CA GLY A 264 -22.44 8.45 9.84
C GLY A 264 -23.76 8.58 9.09
N ALA A 265 -24.78 9.23 9.66
CA ALA A 265 -26.05 9.45 8.96
C ALA A 265 -25.85 10.32 7.70
N LEU A 266 -26.71 10.16 6.70
CA LEU A 266 -26.65 10.86 5.41
C LEU A 266 -26.45 12.37 5.57
N ASN A 267 -27.18 13.02 6.50
CA ASN A 267 -27.07 14.46 6.74
C ASN A 267 -25.75 14.91 7.40
N SER A 268 -25.13 14.03 8.17
CA SER A 268 -23.88 14.30 8.88
C SER A 268 -22.67 13.99 8.00
N LEU A 269 -22.75 12.89 7.24
CA LEU A 269 -21.74 12.45 6.28
C LEU A 269 -21.63 13.41 5.09
N LEU A 270 -22.77 13.84 4.53
CA LEU A 270 -22.86 14.83 3.45
C LEU A 270 -23.34 16.17 4.01
N ARG A 271 -22.46 16.86 4.73
CA ARG A 271 -22.82 18.05 5.51
C ARG A 271 -23.03 19.27 4.61
N VAL A 272 -24.10 20.03 4.87
CA VAL A 272 -24.23 21.40 4.35
C VAL A 272 -23.37 22.32 5.20
N ILE A 273 -22.42 23.00 4.57
CA ILE A 273 -21.65 24.10 5.15
C ILE A 273 -22.35 25.39 4.74
N SER A 274 -22.75 26.19 5.72
CA SER A 274 -23.44 27.44 5.46
C SER A 274 -22.46 28.56 5.12
N ALA A 275 -22.88 29.54 4.34
CA ALA A 275 -22.08 30.72 3.99
C ALA A 275 -21.68 31.58 5.20
N ASP A 276 -22.46 31.50 6.29
CA ASP A 276 -22.24 32.19 7.56
C ASP A 276 -21.48 31.35 8.61
N ASP A 277 -21.08 30.12 8.26
CA ASP A 277 -20.21 29.32 9.12
C ASP A 277 -18.84 30.02 9.27
N PRO A 278 -18.34 30.29 10.48
CA PRO A 278 -17.10 31.03 10.70
C PRO A 278 -15.85 30.33 10.14
N LEU A 279 -15.92 29.02 9.90
CA LEU A 279 -14.84 28.24 9.28
C LEU A 279 -14.94 28.26 7.74
N ASN A 280 -16.07 28.69 7.17
CA ASN A 280 -16.28 28.77 5.73
C ASN A 280 -15.63 30.03 5.14
N THR A 281 -14.51 29.85 4.45
CA THR A 281 -13.77 30.93 3.78
C THR A 281 -14.19 31.18 2.33
N TYR A 282 -15.14 30.39 1.79
CA TYR A 282 -15.54 30.46 0.38
C TYR A 282 -16.65 31.48 0.10
N GLY A 283 -17.36 31.96 1.12
CA GLY A 283 -18.38 33.01 1.00
C GLY A 283 -19.72 32.58 0.40
N TYR A 284 -19.96 31.28 0.23
CA TYR A 284 -21.24 30.70 -0.18
C TYR A 284 -21.45 29.33 0.48
N SER A 285 -22.70 28.86 0.55
CA SER A 285 -23.04 27.56 1.12
C SER A 285 -22.74 26.43 0.13
N PHE A 286 -22.25 25.28 0.61
CA PHE A 286 -21.97 24.11 -0.22
C PHE A 286 -22.22 22.81 0.56
N VAL A 287 -22.32 21.69 -0.15
CA VAL A 287 -22.36 20.34 0.45
C VAL A 287 -20.96 19.74 0.35
N GLN A 288 -20.44 19.19 1.44
CA GLN A 288 -19.19 18.45 1.43
C GLN A 288 -19.37 17.05 2.01
N HIS A 289 -18.63 16.08 1.47
CA HIS A 289 -18.53 14.75 2.05
C HIS A 289 -17.41 14.72 3.09
N GLN A 290 -17.72 14.33 4.34
CA GLN A 290 -16.75 14.41 5.46
C GLN A 290 -15.56 13.45 5.27
N GLU A 291 -15.79 12.21 4.84
CA GLU A 291 -14.72 11.23 4.57
C GLU A 291 -13.66 11.68 3.55
N MET A 292 -13.93 12.69 2.72
CA MET A 292 -12.93 13.24 1.79
C MET A 292 -11.70 13.84 2.50
N GLY A 293 -11.83 14.19 3.79
CA GLY A 293 -10.69 14.59 4.62
C GLY A 293 -9.81 13.42 5.06
N ARG A 294 -10.34 12.19 5.07
CA ARG A 294 -9.60 10.96 5.36
C ARG A 294 -8.98 10.39 4.09
N ASP A 295 -9.81 9.95 3.15
CA ASP A 295 -9.40 9.45 1.85
C ASP A 295 -10.61 9.27 0.90
N GLN A 296 -10.33 9.14 -0.39
CA GLN A 296 -11.40 9.07 -1.39
C GLN A 296 -12.05 7.69 -1.53
N ALA A 297 -11.46 6.63 -0.95
CA ALA A 297 -12.06 5.30 -0.98
C ALA A 297 -13.27 5.23 -0.05
N HIS A 298 -13.14 5.72 1.18
CA HIS A 298 -14.24 5.74 2.14
C HIS A 298 -15.35 6.72 1.73
N ALA A 299 -14.97 7.82 1.07
CA ALA A 299 -15.96 8.73 0.47
C ALA A 299 -16.75 8.05 -0.66
N TRP A 300 -16.10 7.20 -1.47
CA TRP A 300 -16.77 6.41 -2.50
C TRP A 300 -17.77 5.42 -1.88
N ASP A 301 -17.32 4.62 -0.90
CA ASP A 301 -18.17 3.66 -0.18
C ASP A 301 -19.39 4.33 0.45
N GLY A 302 -19.19 5.53 1.03
CA GLY A 302 -20.27 6.31 1.62
C GLY A 302 -21.37 6.69 0.63
N ILE A 303 -21.00 7.08 -0.60
CA ILE A 303 -21.96 7.42 -1.67
C ILE A 303 -22.68 6.17 -2.17
N ASP A 304 -21.94 5.09 -2.41
CA ASP A 304 -22.49 3.86 -2.99
C ASP A 304 -23.46 3.16 -2.04
N ILE A 305 -23.09 3.03 -0.76
CA ILE A 305 -23.96 2.39 0.25
C ILE A 305 -25.17 3.27 0.57
N ALA A 306 -25.01 4.60 0.60
CA ALA A 306 -26.16 5.49 0.76
C ALA A 306 -27.12 5.40 -0.44
N THR A 307 -26.61 5.15 -1.64
CA THR A 307 -27.40 4.90 -2.85
C THR A 307 -28.17 3.58 -2.73
N GLU A 308 -27.51 2.51 -2.30
CA GLU A 308 -28.11 1.19 -2.04
C GLU A 308 -29.24 1.29 -1.00
N ILE A 309 -28.96 1.85 0.19
CA ILE A 309 -29.97 2.03 1.24
C ILE A 309 -31.16 2.84 0.70
N SER A 310 -30.90 3.93 -0.01
CA SER A 310 -31.96 4.77 -0.59
C SER A 310 -32.84 3.98 -1.58
N ARG A 311 -32.25 3.07 -2.35
CA ARG A 311 -32.99 2.15 -3.22
C ARG A 311 -33.80 1.14 -2.41
N MET A 312 -33.22 0.44 -1.43
CA MET A 312 -33.91 -0.53 -0.58
C MET A 312 -35.17 0.09 0.07
N LEU A 313 -35.02 1.29 0.64
CA LEU A 313 -36.12 2.04 1.23
C LEU A 313 -37.19 2.45 0.19
N THR A 314 -36.77 2.80 -1.03
CA THR A 314 -37.67 3.14 -2.14
C THR A 314 -38.46 1.91 -2.63
N VAL A 315 -37.82 0.73 -2.70
CA VAL A 315 -38.50 -0.54 -3.02
C VAL A 315 -39.59 -0.84 -1.99
N GLN A 316 -39.32 -0.58 -0.70
CA GLN A 316 -40.29 -0.66 0.38
C GLN A 316 -41.28 0.52 0.45
N LYS A 317 -41.29 1.40 -0.56
CA LYS A 317 -42.15 2.60 -0.65
C LYS A 317 -42.03 3.53 0.56
N THR A 318 -40.89 3.52 1.24
CA THR A 318 -40.65 4.33 2.44
C THR A 318 -40.46 5.79 2.07
N ARG A 319 -41.09 6.65 2.87
CA ARG A 319 -41.00 8.11 2.78
C ARG A 319 -40.51 8.64 4.12
N LEU A 320 -39.74 9.72 4.09
CA LEU A 320 -39.09 10.30 5.25
C LEU A 320 -39.70 11.65 5.62
N ASP A 321 -39.85 11.91 6.91
CA ASP A 321 -40.05 13.28 7.40
C ASP A 321 -38.83 14.12 6.98
N PRO A 322 -38.99 15.24 6.27
CA PRO A 322 -37.88 15.97 5.65
C PRO A 322 -36.89 16.60 6.65
N VAL A 323 -37.24 16.63 7.95
CA VAL A 323 -36.38 17.16 9.01
C VAL A 323 -35.94 16.05 9.96
N ALA A 324 -36.90 15.26 10.46
CA ALA A 324 -36.60 14.24 11.46
C ALA A 324 -35.94 12.98 10.87
N GLY A 325 -36.07 12.73 9.57
CA GLY A 325 -35.54 11.53 8.93
C GLY A 325 -36.23 10.23 9.34
N THR A 326 -37.33 10.31 10.10
CA THR A 326 -38.14 9.15 10.48
C THR A 326 -39.11 8.77 9.36
N VAL A 327 -39.57 7.51 9.36
CA VAL A 327 -40.62 7.07 8.43
C VAL A 327 -41.89 7.93 8.62
N SER A 328 -42.46 8.43 7.51
CA SER A 328 -43.56 9.38 7.55
C SER A 328 -44.50 9.22 6.37
N SER A 329 -45.80 9.29 6.64
CA SER A 329 -46.87 9.35 5.63
C SER A 329 -47.43 10.76 5.43
N LYS A 330 -46.82 11.78 6.07
CA LYS A 330 -47.28 13.17 5.93
C LYS A 330 -47.18 13.63 4.46
N PRO A 331 -48.02 14.59 4.02
CA PRO A 331 -48.00 15.07 2.63
C PRO A 331 -46.66 15.65 2.16
N ASN A 332 -45.85 16.17 3.08
CA ASN A 332 -44.53 16.72 2.81
C ASN A 332 -43.38 15.70 2.96
N ALA A 333 -43.69 14.43 3.20
CA ALA A 333 -42.68 13.38 3.31
C ALA A 333 -42.00 13.15 1.94
N VAL A 334 -40.68 12.97 1.95
CA VAL A 334 -39.83 12.90 0.75
C VAL A 334 -39.31 11.48 0.54
N SER A 335 -38.88 11.14 -0.68
CA SER A 335 -38.13 9.89 -0.88
C SER A 335 -36.75 9.98 -0.23
N PRO A 336 -36.12 8.83 0.10
CA PRO A 336 -34.75 8.78 0.62
C PRO A 336 -33.74 9.57 -0.23
N PHE A 337 -33.81 9.45 -1.56
CA PHE A 337 -32.97 10.22 -2.48
C PHE A 337 -33.17 11.74 -2.35
N ARG A 338 -34.42 12.21 -2.17
CA ARG A 338 -34.75 13.64 -2.11
C ARG A 338 -34.52 14.25 -0.70
N PHE A 339 -34.16 13.42 0.28
CA PHE A 339 -33.92 13.85 1.66
C PHE A 339 -32.76 14.85 1.75
N GLY A 340 -32.90 15.84 2.63
CA GLY A 340 -31.91 16.91 2.77
C GLY A 340 -31.76 17.83 1.54
N ASN A 341 -32.77 17.88 0.67
CA ASN A 341 -32.77 18.63 -0.60
C ASN A 341 -31.73 18.09 -1.60
N ASP A 342 -31.91 16.84 -2.04
CA ASP A 342 -31.03 16.13 -2.98
C ASP A 342 -29.59 16.02 -2.50
N ARG A 343 -29.41 15.85 -1.18
CA ARG A 343 -28.11 15.92 -0.52
C ARG A 343 -27.13 14.86 -1.02
N LEU A 344 -27.64 13.66 -1.28
CA LEU A 344 -26.86 12.58 -1.87
C LEU A 344 -26.32 12.95 -3.26
N LEU A 345 -27.14 13.60 -4.09
CA LEU A 345 -26.72 14.05 -5.43
C LEU A 345 -25.65 15.15 -5.34
N ALA A 346 -25.88 16.16 -4.50
CA ALA A 346 -24.94 17.27 -4.33
C ALA A 346 -23.58 16.83 -3.76
N GLY A 347 -23.61 15.95 -2.75
CA GLY A 347 -22.40 15.37 -2.15
C GLY A 347 -21.62 14.49 -3.14
N ALA A 348 -22.33 13.67 -3.91
CA ALA A 348 -21.71 12.86 -4.96
C ALA A 348 -21.08 13.72 -6.06
N ASP A 349 -21.76 14.79 -6.51
CA ASP A 349 -21.22 15.68 -7.53
C ASP A 349 -19.92 16.39 -7.08
N ALA A 350 -19.89 16.88 -5.83
CA ALA A 350 -18.69 17.47 -5.25
C ALA A 350 -17.54 16.45 -5.17
N TRP A 351 -17.83 15.21 -4.78
CA TRP A 351 -16.84 14.14 -4.77
C TRP A 351 -16.31 13.83 -6.18
N TYR A 352 -17.19 13.65 -7.17
CA TYR A 352 -16.81 13.41 -8.57
C TYR A 352 -16.00 14.57 -9.16
N ALA A 353 -16.31 15.82 -8.80
CA ALA A 353 -15.50 16.97 -9.19
C ALA A 353 -14.06 16.84 -8.69
N TYR A 354 -13.87 16.53 -7.41
CA TYR A 354 -12.54 16.37 -6.82
C TYR A 354 -11.79 15.18 -7.43
N MET A 355 -12.47 14.04 -7.59
CA MET A 355 -11.89 12.81 -8.14
C MET A 355 -11.46 12.94 -9.60
N THR A 356 -12.07 13.85 -10.35
CA THR A 356 -11.71 14.13 -11.73
C THR A 356 -10.65 15.22 -11.88
N GLY A 357 -10.04 15.66 -10.77
CA GLY A 357 -8.95 16.63 -10.74
C GLY A 357 -9.38 18.09 -10.65
N LYS A 358 -10.67 18.37 -10.38
CA LYS A 358 -11.08 19.75 -10.04
C LYS A 358 -10.77 20.04 -8.58
N THR A 359 -10.65 21.32 -8.24
CA THR A 359 -10.71 21.78 -6.86
C THR A 359 -12.17 21.92 -6.43
N VAL A 360 -12.45 21.69 -5.15
CA VAL A 360 -13.79 21.81 -4.58
C VAL A 360 -13.72 22.51 -3.23
N PRO A 361 -14.76 23.24 -2.82
CA PRO A 361 -14.82 23.79 -1.47
C PRO A 361 -14.92 22.66 -0.45
N TRP A 362 -14.08 22.71 0.57
CA TRP A 362 -14.08 21.81 1.70
C TRP A 362 -13.41 22.50 2.89
N ILE A 363 -13.94 22.30 4.10
CA ILE A 363 -13.37 22.82 5.35
C ILE A 363 -13.28 21.72 6.39
N ASP A 364 -12.29 21.81 7.28
CA ASP A 364 -12.28 21.00 8.50
C ASP A 364 -13.34 21.54 9.46
N THR A 365 -14.42 20.79 9.63
CA THR A 365 -15.56 21.25 10.44
C THR A 365 -15.30 21.22 11.94
N THR A 366 -14.16 20.69 12.38
CA THR A 366 -13.69 20.75 13.77
C THR A 366 -12.86 22.01 14.07
N GLY A 367 -12.45 22.75 13.03
CA GLY A 367 -11.49 23.86 13.15
C GLY A 367 -10.02 23.40 13.25
N GLY A 368 -9.77 22.11 13.07
CA GLY A 368 -8.44 21.51 13.04
C GLY A 368 -7.67 21.75 11.73
N PRO A 369 -6.49 21.12 11.57
CA PRO A 369 -5.62 21.28 10.40
C PRO A 369 -6.05 20.43 9.19
N GLY A 370 -7.24 19.85 9.20
CA GLY A 370 -7.72 18.96 8.15
C GLY A 370 -7.74 19.60 6.76
N LYS A 371 -7.42 18.79 5.76
CA LYS A 371 -7.52 19.15 4.34
C LYS A 371 -8.02 17.96 3.53
N LEU A 372 -8.47 18.23 2.31
CA LEU A 372 -8.81 17.17 1.36
C LEU A 372 -7.64 16.21 1.14
N SER A 373 -7.94 14.92 1.20
CA SER A 373 -6.94 13.87 1.06
C SER A 373 -6.76 13.47 -0.40
N GLU A 374 -5.51 13.46 -0.87
CA GLU A 374 -5.14 12.98 -2.20
C GLU A 374 -5.18 11.44 -2.31
N ALA A 375 -5.30 10.73 -1.19
CA ALA A 375 -5.31 9.27 -1.17
C ALA A 375 -6.48 8.72 -2.00
N TYR A 376 -6.17 7.83 -2.95
CA TYR A 376 -7.10 7.26 -3.93
C TYR A 376 -7.72 8.26 -4.93
N ARG A 377 -7.31 9.53 -4.95
CA ARG A 377 -7.84 10.51 -5.93
C ARG A 377 -7.58 10.05 -7.36
N GLY A 378 -8.60 10.15 -8.22
CA GLY A 378 -8.59 9.63 -9.60
C GLY A 378 -8.89 8.16 -9.76
N ARG A 379 -9.06 7.40 -8.66
CA ARG A 379 -9.50 6.00 -8.69
C ARG A 379 -11.01 5.91 -8.86
N VAL A 380 -11.50 6.41 -10.00
CA VAL A 380 -12.92 6.38 -10.36
C VAL A 380 -13.09 5.48 -11.58
N PHE A 381 -13.76 4.37 -11.35
CA PHE A 381 -14.33 3.51 -12.37
C PHE A 381 -15.83 3.70 -12.33
N GLN A 382 -16.47 3.66 -13.49
CA GLN A 382 -17.91 3.87 -13.57
C GLN A 382 -18.56 2.80 -14.41
N PRO A 383 -18.45 1.53 -13.99
CA PRO A 383 -19.35 0.53 -14.54
C PRO A 383 -20.80 0.85 -14.16
N ILE A 384 -21.04 1.77 -13.21
CA ILE A 384 -22.31 2.06 -12.57
C ILE A 384 -22.79 3.47 -12.92
N ASP A 385 -24.07 3.61 -13.21
CA ASP A 385 -24.73 4.90 -13.46
C ASP A 385 -26.06 5.05 -12.70
N GLU A 386 -26.21 4.30 -11.62
CA GLU A 386 -27.44 4.21 -10.85
C GLU A 386 -27.95 5.57 -10.38
N LEU A 387 -27.11 6.33 -9.65
CA LEU A 387 -27.51 7.62 -9.11
C LEU A 387 -27.94 8.58 -10.22
N TYR A 388 -27.20 8.64 -11.33
CA TYR A 388 -27.56 9.43 -12.50
C TYR A 388 -28.93 9.01 -13.06
N ASN A 389 -29.13 7.71 -13.27
CA ASN A 389 -30.35 7.17 -13.86
C ASN A 389 -31.58 7.41 -12.99
N ILE A 390 -31.48 7.20 -11.68
CA ILE A 390 -32.58 7.42 -10.73
C ILE A 390 -33.01 8.88 -10.78
N TYR A 391 -32.08 9.84 -10.60
CA TYR A 391 -32.42 11.26 -10.64
C TYR A 391 -32.96 11.70 -12.01
N ARG A 392 -32.37 11.22 -13.10
CA ARG A 392 -32.78 11.59 -14.45
C ARG A 392 -34.14 11.03 -14.85
N TYR A 393 -34.40 9.76 -14.55
CA TYR A 393 -35.53 9.01 -15.13
C TYR A 393 -36.70 8.81 -14.18
N GLU A 394 -36.45 8.70 -12.87
CA GLU A 394 -37.49 8.57 -11.85
C GLU A 394 -37.93 9.94 -11.32
N PHE A 395 -36.97 10.82 -11.03
CA PHE A 395 -37.26 12.15 -10.47
C PHE A 395 -37.31 13.28 -11.52
N GLY A 396 -36.93 13.00 -12.77
CA GLY A 396 -37.00 13.98 -13.86
C GLY A 396 -36.04 15.17 -13.72
N VAL A 397 -34.96 15.00 -12.95
CA VAL A 397 -33.93 16.04 -12.73
C VAL A 397 -33.07 16.19 -13.98
N ASP A 398 -32.77 17.44 -14.36
CA ASP A 398 -31.70 17.72 -15.31
C ASP A 398 -30.35 17.58 -14.59
N VAL A 399 -29.81 16.36 -14.60
CA VAL A 399 -28.56 16.03 -13.92
C VAL A 399 -27.38 16.79 -14.52
N LYS A 400 -27.41 17.15 -15.81
CA LYS A 400 -26.31 17.92 -16.44
C LYS A 400 -26.22 19.34 -15.89
N GLU A 401 -27.36 19.92 -15.49
CA GLU A 401 -27.42 21.23 -14.87
C GLU A 401 -27.09 21.17 -13.37
N VAL A 402 -27.70 20.23 -12.64
CA VAL A 402 -27.63 20.20 -11.16
C VAL A 402 -26.39 19.46 -10.64
N ALA A 403 -25.89 18.46 -11.37
CA ALA A 403 -24.74 17.65 -11.00
C ALA A 403 -23.84 17.36 -12.24
N PRO A 404 -23.19 18.42 -12.78
CA PRO A 404 -22.44 18.33 -14.03
C PRO A 404 -21.23 17.39 -13.96
N ASN A 405 -20.64 17.17 -12.78
CA ASN A 405 -19.48 16.31 -12.62
C ASN A 405 -19.90 14.83 -12.61
N LEU A 406 -21.00 14.49 -11.92
CA LEU A 406 -21.61 13.16 -12.03
C LEU A 406 -22.03 12.87 -13.49
N ALA A 407 -22.67 13.84 -14.15
CA ALA A 407 -23.05 13.69 -15.55
C ALA A 407 -21.83 13.50 -16.47
N LYS A 408 -20.72 14.22 -16.21
CA LYS A 408 -19.50 14.08 -17.00
C LYS A 408 -18.84 12.73 -16.83
N VAL A 409 -18.78 12.26 -15.59
CA VAL A 409 -18.23 10.96 -15.23
C VAL A 409 -19.09 9.83 -15.85
N LYS A 410 -20.41 10.01 -15.91
CA LYS A 410 -21.33 9.15 -16.67
C LYS A 410 -21.05 9.12 -18.18
N GLU A 411 -20.75 10.25 -18.81
CA GLU A 411 -20.36 10.28 -20.23
C GLU A 411 -19.08 9.49 -20.50
N GLN A 412 -18.22 9.38 -19.49
CA GLN A 412 -16.96 8.64 -19.51
C GLN A 412 -17.06 7.26 -18.83
N ALA A 413 -18.28 6.76 -18.68
CA ALA A 413 -18.57 5.52 -17.96
C ALA A 413 -17.89 4.30 -18.60
N ASP A 414 -17.62 3.33 -17.76
CA ASP A 414 -17.14 2.02 -18.16
C ASP A 414 -18.32 1.08 -18.45
N GLY A 415 -18.04 0.00 -19.17
CA GLY A 415 -18.98 -1.11 -19.27
C GLY A 415 -18.83 -2.12 -18.13
N PRO A 416 -19.56 -3.23 -18.20
CA PRO A 416 -19.48 -4.30 -17.20
C PRO A 416 -18.11 -4.98 -17.13
N GLU A 417 -17.25 -4.78 -18.12
CA GLU A 417 -15.86 -5.22 -18.15
C GLU A 417 -14.94 -4.02 -18.37
N PHE A 418 -13.95 -3.86 -17.50
CA PHE A 418 -13.02 -2.72 -17.51
C PHE A 418 -11.65 -3.13 -16.99
N PHE A 419 -10.69 -2.21 -16.98
CA PHE A 419 -9.36 -2.47 -16.46
C PHE A 419 -9.10 -1.69 -15.17
N TRP A 420 -8.60 -2.39 -14.15
CA TRP A 420 -8.08 -1.81 -12.92
C TRP A 420 -6.55 -1.82 -13.01
N GLY A 421 -5.96 -0.67 -13.37
CA GLY A 421 -4.59 -0.63 -13.85
C GLY A 421 -4.44 -1.48 -15.10
N THR A 422 -3.60 -2.51 -15.03
CA THR A 422 -3.35 -3.42 -16.16
C THR A 422 -4.13 -4.73 -16.07
N GLY A 423 -4.85 -4.97 -14.97
CA GLY A 423 -5.68 -6.16 -14.76
C GLY A 423 -7.10 -6.00 -15.32
N ALA A 424 -7.57 -6.98 -16.09
CA ALA A 424 -8.95 -7.04 -16.53
C ALA A 424 -9.88 -7.33 -15.33
N TYR A 425 -11.03 -6.65 -15.31
CA TYR A 425 -11.95 -6.65 -14.21
C TYR A 425 -13.39 -6.80 -14.67
N ASN A 426 -14.18 -7.51 -13.86
CA ASN A 426 -15.61 -7.75 -14.07
C ASN A 426 -16.39 -7.02 -12.98
N PHE A 427 -17.44 -6.30 -13.35
CA PHE A 427 -18.29 -5.58 -12.38
C PHE A 427 -18.93 -6.52 -11.35
N TRP A 428 -19.18 -7.78 -11.71
CA TRP A 428 -19.72 -8.78 -10.80
C TRP A 428 -18.58 -9.48 -10.05
N ASN A 429 -18.61 -9.42 -8.72
CA ASN A 429 -17.51 -9.74 -7.80
C ASN A 429 -16.37 -8.71 -7.78
N SER A 430 -16.72 -7.44 -8.01
CA SER A 430 -15.75 -6.36 -8.05
C SER A 430 -15.29 -5.88 -6.68
N ASN A 431 -16.05 -6.11 -5.60
CA ASN A 431 -15.71 -5.64 -4.25
C ASN A 431 -16.59 -6.38 -3.21
N PRO A 432 -16.03 -7.01 -2.16
CA PRO A 432 -16.84 -7.62 -1.09
C PRO A 432 -17.79 -6.63 -0.40
N ASP A 433 -17.38 -5.37 -0.30
CA ASP A 433 -18.02 -4.29 0.48
C ASP A 433 -19.15 -3.56 -0.28
N TYR A 434 -19.37 -3.88 -1.57
CA TYR A 434 -20.36 -3.21 -2.43
C TYR A 434 -21.25 -4.21 -3.19
N ASN A 435 -22.54 -3.96 -3.32
CA ASN A 435 -23.48 -4.84 -4.03
C ASN A 435 -23.76 -4.38 -5.48
N PRO A 436 -23.28 -5.08 -6.52
CA PRO A 436 -23.35 -4.62 -7.91
C PRO A 436 -24.64 -5.01 -8.65
N ASP A 437 -25.78 -5.12 -7.97
CA ASP A 437 -27.05 -5.61 -8.54
C ASP A 437 -27.96 -4.51 -9.13
N TYR A 438 -27.49 -3.26 -9.17
CA TYR A 438 -28.20 -2.12 -9.76
C TYR A 438 -28.64 -2.31 -11.20
N TRP A 439 -27.93 -3.14 -11.98
CA TRP A 439 -28.29 -3.45 -13.36
C TRP A 439 -29.66 -4.12 -13.45
N LEU A 440 -30.10 -4.82 -12.38
CA LEU A 440 -31.44 -5.38 -12.25
C LEU A 440 -32.52 -4.31 -11.99
N SER A 441 -32.11 -3.14 -11.51
CA SER A 441 -32.98 -2.01 -11.17
C SER A 441 -32.97 -0.87 -12.18
N LEU A 442 -32.28 -1.05 -13.33
CA LEU A 442 -32.23 -0.02 -14.36
C LEU A 442 -33.63 0.35 -14.88
N PRO A 443 -33.91 1.64 -15.13
CA PRO A 443 -35.20 2.05 -15.67
C PRO A 443 -35.29 1.66 -17.15
N GLU A 444 -36.46 1.22 -17.62
CA GLU A 444 -36.69 0.80 -19.01
C GLU A 444 -36.24 1.85 -20.06
N LYS A 445 -36.22 3.13 -19.69
CA LYS A 445 -35.73 4.24 -20.53
C LYS A 445 -34.26 4.12 -20.95
N VAL A 446 -33.45 3.25 -20.33
CA VAL A 446 -32.07 3.00 -20.78
C VAL A 446 -31.95 1.90 -21.84
N ALA A 447 -33.06 1.28 -22.25
CA ALA A 447 -33.05 0.24 -23.28
C ALA A 447 -32.43 0.72 -24.60
N GLY A 448 -31.57 -0.13 -25.16
CA GLY A 448 -30.79 0.12 -26.37
C GLY A 448 -29.50 0.91 -26.17
N GLN A 449 -29.17 1.33 -24.94
CA GLN A 449 -27.92 2.03 -24.67
C GLN A 449 -26.75 1.05 -24.53
N THR A 450 -25.91 0.98 -25.56
CA THR A 450 -24.67 0.20 -25.52
C THR A 450 -23.68 0.79 -24.50
N ARG A 451 -23.02 -0.09 -23.74
CA ARG A 451 -21.94 0.30 -22.83
C ARG A 451 -20.57 0.18 -23.50
N PRO A 452 -19.60 1.06 -23.17
CA PRO A 452 -18.25 0.94 -23.70
C PRO A 452 -17.61 -0.40 -23.28
N LYS A 453 -16.91 -1.04 -24.21
CA LYS A 453 -16.05 -2.20 -23.93
C LYS A 453 -14.59 -1.77 -24.09
N GLN A 454 -13.77 -2.10 -23.10
CA GLN A 454 -12.33 -1.86 -23.17
C GLN A 454 -11.63 -3.18 -23.46
N ASP A 455 -10.87 -3.25 -24.56
CA ASP A 455 -10.19 -4.49 -24.99
C ASP A 455 -8.73 -4.57 -24.52
N ASN A 456 -8.15 -3.47 -24.03
CA ASN A 456 -6.76 -3.39 -23.58
C ASN A 456 -6.61 -2.38 -22.43
N PRO A 457 -5.54 -2.45 -21.62
CA PRO A 457 -5.37 -1.60 -20.44
C PRO A 457 -4.93 -0.16 -20.74
N LEU A 458 -4.94 0.30 -22.00
CA LEU A 458 -4.54 1.67 -22.30
C LEU A 458 -5.49 2.67 -21.64
N VAL A 459 -4.93 3.65 -20.94
CA VAL A 459 -5.68 4.78 -20.41
C VAL A 459 -5.98 5.74 -21.57
N ARG A 460 -7.15 5.58 -22.19
CA ARG A 460 -7.59 6.39 -23.34
C ARG A 460 -7.88 7.83 -22.90
N MET A 461 -7.12 8.80 -23.40
CA MET A 461 -7.19 10.19 -22.92
C MET A 461 -8.56 10.83 -23.12
N ALA A 462 -9.23 10.54 -24.23
CA ALA A 462 -10.56 11.07 -24.52
C ALA A 462 -11.60 10.69 -23.44
N HIS A 463 -11.42 9.53 -22.80
CA HIS A 463 -12.37 8.98 -21.83
C HIS A 463 -11.88 9.13 -20.38
N ARG A 464 -10.57 9.27 -20.16
CA ARG A 464 -9.95 9.27 -18.84
C ARG A 464 -9.36 10.61 -18.44
N SER A 465 -9.63 11.68 -19.19
CA SER A 465 -9.16 13.01 -18.82
C SER A 465 -10.26 14.07 -18.77
N ILE A 466 -10.02 15.09 -17.94
CA ILE A 466 -10.84 16.30 -17.85
C ILE A 466 -9.96 17.51 -18.20
N PRO A 467 -10.31 18.27 -19.26
CA PRO A 467 -9.74 19.59 -19.51
C PRO A 467 -10.02 20.56 -18.37
N LEU A 468 -9.00 21.26 -17.88
CA LEU A 468 -9.11 22.27 -16.83
C LEU A 468 -8.99 23.70 -17.38
N ASP A 469 -8.96 23.83 -18.71
CA ASP A 469 -8.89 25.09 -19.44
C ASP A 469 -9.66 25.03 -20.77
N GLY A 470 -9.73 26.17 -21.46
CA GLY A 470 -10.33 26.28 -22.80
C GLY A 470 -9.38 26.00 -23.97
N ARG A 471 -8.16 25.51 -23.72
CA ARG A 471 -7.15 25.20 -24.75
C ARG A 471 -7.04 23.71 -25.06
N SER A 472 -7.63 22.88 -24.20
CA SER A 472 -7.61 21.43 -24.30
C SER A 472 -9.00 20.88 -24.58
N GLY A 473 -9.10 19.82 -25.40
CA GLY A 473 -10.39 19.19 -25.66
C GLY A 473 -10.31 17.91 -26.47
N VAL A 474 -11.32 17.06 -26.29
CA VAL A 474 -11.47 15.81 -27.05
C VAL A 474 -11.74 16.13 -28.52
N ARG A 475 -11.12 15.36 -29.41
CA ARG A 475 -11.32 15.40 -30.86
C ARG A 475 -11.23 13.99 -31.43
N GLU A 476 -11.97 13.77 -32.49
CA GLU A 476 -11.87 12.57 -33.33
C GLU A 476 -11.19 12.97 -34.64
N GLU A 477 -10.10 12.28 -35.00
CA GLU A 477 -9.38 12.48 -36.26
C GLU A 477 -8.83 11.14 -36.73
N ASP A 478 -8.95 10.82 -38.02
CA ASP A 478 -8.51 9.54 -38.60
C ASP A 478 -9.04 8.29 -37.88
N GLY A 479 -10.30 8.34 -37.39
CA GLY A 479 -10.93 7.24 -36.65
C GLY A 479 -10.36 7.00 -35.25
N ARG A 480 -9.65 7.99 -34.69
CA ARG A 480 -9.03 7.93 -33.37
C ARG A 480 -9.49 9.10 -32.50
N ASP A 481 -10.05 8.76 -31.35
CA ASP A 481 -10.33 9.72 -30.29
C ASP A 481 -9.05 10.07 -29.52
N MET A 482 -8.76 11.36 -29.43
CA MET A 482 -7.61 11.91 -28.71
C MET A 482 -7.99 13.19 -27.97
N VAL A 483 -7.06 13.70 -27.16
CA VAL A 483 -7.15 15.04 -26.59
C VAL A 483 -6.12 15.95 -27.25
N ARG A 484 -6.59 17.02 -27.89
CA ARG A 484 -5.73 18.07 -28.45
C ARG A 484 -5.51 19.14 -27.40
N MET A 485 -4.26 19.40 -27.07
CA MET A 485 -3.83 20.45 -26.16
C MET A 485 -3.07 21.52 -26.95
N ARG A 486 -3.59 22.75 -26.97
CA ARG A 486 -2.86 23.90 -27.55
C ARG A 486 -1.88 24.42 -26.52
N ALA A 487 -0.59 24.26 -26.78
CA ALA A 487 0.47 24.65 -25.86
C ALA A 487 0.38 26.15 -25.50
N SER A 488 0.91 26.53 -24.34
CA SER A 488 1.02 27.94 -23.99
C SER A 488 2.18 28.17 -23.02
N LYS A 489 2.68 29.41 -22.94
CA LYS A 489 3.71 29.77 -21.95
C LYS A 489 3.25 29.56 -20.49
N LYS A 490 1.93 29.60 -20.23
CA LYS A 490 1.33 29.35 -18.91
C LYS A 490 0.91 27.89 -18.72
N GLY A 491 1.10 27.03 -19.72
CA GLY A 491 0.56 25.68 -19.76
C GLY A 491 -0.84 25.60 -20.36
N ALA A 492 -1.17 24.43 -20.89
CA ALA A 492 -2.53 23.92 -21.04
C ALA A 492 -2.63 22.60 -20.27
N THR A 493 -3.68 22.39 -19.48
CA THR A 493 -3.74 21.34 -18.47
C THR A 493 -4.96 20.45 -18.61
N ILE A 494 -4.72 19.14 -18.53
CA ILE A 494 -5.75 18.12 -18.32
C ILE A 494 -5.43 17.36 -17.03
N ALA A 495 -6.45 16.91 -16.32
CA ALA A 495 -6.30 15.90 -15.28
C ALA A 495 -6.58 14.52 -15.88
N VAL A 496 -5.64 13.58 -15.73
CA VAL A 496 -5.74 12.20 -16.24
C VAL A 496 -5.95 11.27 -15.06
N ARG A 497 -7.07 10.53 -15.05
CA ARG A 497 -7.45 9.59 -14.00
C ARG A 497 -7.12 8.14 -14.37
N THR A 498 -7.32 7.21 -13.44
CA THR A 498 -7.09 5.76 -13.59
C THR A 498 -5.66 5.39 -14.01
N LEU A 499 -4.65 6.17 -13.60
CA LEU A 499 -3.24 5.94 -13.98
C LEU A 499 -2.56 4.75 -13.27
N MET A 500 -3.18 4.21 -12.22
CA MET A 500 -2.91 2.95 -11.52
C MET A 500 -1.70 2.13 -12.04
N TYR A 501 -0.50 2.61 -11.72
CA TYR A 501 0.74 2.12 -12.32
C TYR A 501 1.03 0.65 -11.99
N ASP A 502 1.75 -0.03 -12.88
CA ASP A 502 2.35 -1.34 -12.62
C ASP A 502 3.39 -1.26 -11.48
N SER A 503 4.11 -2.35 -11.20
CA SER A 503 5.15 -2.35 -10.18
C SER A 503 6.13 -1.19 -10.36
N ARG A 504 6.23 -0.35 -9.33
CA ARG A 504 7.13 0.80 -9.24
C ARG A 504 8.41 0.49 -8.44
N ASN A 505 8.73 -0.80 -8.29
CA ASN A 505 9.95 -1.24 -7.62
C ASN A 505 11.04 -1.45 -8.67
N GLY A 506 11.93 -0.46 -8.85
CA GLY A 506 12.87 -0.43 -9.97
C GLY A 506 12.24 0.15 -11.24
N TYR A 507 13.05 0.31 -12.30
CA TYR A 507 12.67 0.90 -13.58
C TYR A 507 11.23 0.57 -14.00
N SER A 508 10.38 1.59 -14.04
CA SER A 508 8.92 1.51 -14.24
C SER A 508 8.47 2.54 -15.28
N PRO A 509 8.88 2.38 -16.56
CA PRO A 509 8.53 3.34 -17.59
C PRO A 509 7.02 3.34 -17.87
N VAL A 510 6.50 4.54 -18.10
CA VAL A 510 5.14 4.80 -18.54
C VAL A 510 5.20 5.50 -19.89
N GLY A 511 4.51 4.94 -20.90
CA GLY A 511 4.49 5.50 -22.25
C GLY A 511 3.31 6.43 -22.45
N VAL A 512 3.54 7.62 -23.00
CA VAL A 512 2.49 8.55 -23.43
C VAL A 512 2.51 8.62 -24.95
N LEU A 513 1.43 8.21 -25.60
CA LEU A 513 1.34 8.22 -27.07
C LEU A 513 0.92 9.62 -27.54
N ILE A 514 1.85 10.33 -28.19
CA ILE A 514 1.69 11.72 -28.62
C ILE A 514 1.83 11.88 -30.13
N ARG A 515 1.28 12.99 -30.62
CA ARG A 515 1.56 13.55 -31.95
C ARG A 515 1.66 15.06 -31.82
N THR A 516 2.72 15.66 -32.36
CA THR A 516 2.98 17.10 -32.26
C THR A 516 3.30 17.69 -33.65
N ASN A 517 3.20 19.02 -33.74
CA ASN A 517 3.61 19.82 -34.91
C ASN A 517 4.74 20.82 -34.57
N GLY A 518 5.45 20.56 -33.48
CA GLY A 518 6.50 21.41 -32.94
C GLY A 518 6.91 20.99 -31.54
N PRO A 519 8.07 21.46 -31.05
CA PRO A 519 8.59 21.08 -29.74
C PRO A 519 7.77 21.71 -28.61
N ALA A 520 7.60 20.95 -27.53
CA ALA A 520 6.91 21.39 -26.32
C ALA A 520 7.49 20.69 -25.08
N THR A 521 6.91 20.96 -23.92
CA THR A 521 7.24 20.28 -22.67
C THR A 521 5.96 19.79 -22.02
N LEU A 522 5.93 18.52 -21.64
CA LEU A 522 4.88 17.92 -20.81
C LEU A 522 5.36 17.90 -19.36
N GLU A 523 4.74 18.71 -18.52
CA GLU A 523 4.96 18.66 -17.08
C GLU A 523 3.90 17.79 -16.42
N ILE A 524 4.32 16.92 -15.50
CA ILE A 524 3.45 15.94 -14.84
C ILE A 524 3.46 16.18 -13.34
N ARG A 525 2.28 16.38 -12.75
CA ARG A 525 2.09 16.69 -11.32
C ARG A 525 1.07 15.79 -10.66
N LYS A 526 1.25 15.55 -9.36
CA LYS A 526 0.22 14.95 -8.50
C LYS A 526 -0.87 15.95 -8.17
N ASP A 527 -0.48 17.19 -7.89
CA ASP A 527 -1.36 18.31 -7.55
C ASP A 527 -0.89 19.59 -8.27
N MET A 528 -1.83 20.44 -8.68
CA MET A 528 -1.55 21.67 -9.44
C MET A 528 -0.75 22.73 -8.69
N SER A 529 -0.76 22.70 -7.35
CA SER A 529 0.04 23.60 -6.50
C SER A 529 1.49 23.13 -6.33
N LEU A 530 1.78 21.87 -6.65
CA LEU A 530 3.10 21.27 -6.48
C LEU A 530 3.98 21.46 -7.73
N LYS A 531 5.30 21.29 -7.53
CA LYS A 531 6.25 21.19 -8.64
C LYS A 531 6.01 19.89 -9.44
N PRO A 532 6.37 19.84 -10.73
CA PRO A 532 6.32 18.60 -11.48
C PRO A 532 7.26 17.57 -10.86
N TYR A 533 6.79 16.34 -10.70
CA TYR A 533 7.67 15.21 -10.40
C TYR A 533 8.36 14.70 -11.67
N HIS A 534 7.79 14.96 -12.85
CA HIS A 534 8.46 14.82 -14.14
C HIS A 534 8.23 15.99 -15.08
N THR A 535 9.24 16.25 -15.89
CA THR A 535 9.18 17.16 -17.03
C THR A 535 9.72 16.41 -18.24
N VAL A 536 8.84 16.10 -19.19
CA VAL A 536 9.18 15.35 -20.41
C VAL A 536 9.27 16.34 -21.57
N SER A 537 10.39 16.33 -22.27
CA SER A 537 10.55 17.14 -23.48
C SER A 537 9.84 16.45 -24.64
N LEU A 538 8.98 17.17 -25.35
CA LEU A 538 8.26 16.64 -26.50
C LEU A 538 8.92 17.15 -27.79
N PRO A 539 9.33 16.26 -28.71
CA PRO A 539 9.88 16.68 -30.00
C PRO A 539 8.77 17.17 -30.94
N ASP A 540 9.15 17.67 -32.12
CA ASP A 540 8.24 17.69 -33.27
C ASP A 540 8.18 16.28 -33.86
N THR A 541 7.02 15.62 -33.81
CA THR A 541 6.86 14.27 -34.36
C THR A 541 6.52 14.27 -35.85
N HIS A 542 6.48 15.45 -36.49
CA HIS A 542 6.11 15.64 -37.89
C HIS A 542 4.75 15.01 -38.23
N GLY A 543 3.80 15.10 -37.29
CA GLY A 543 2.46 14.52 -37.43
C GLY A 543 2.39 12.99 -37.27
N LYS A 544 3.47 12.31 -36.85
CA LYS A 544 3.47 10.87 -36.57
C LYS A 544 3.14 10.60 -35.11
N TRP A 545 2.49 9.47 -34.84
CA TRP A 545 2.29 8.98 -33.48
C TRP A 545 3.59 8.36 -32.93
N ARG A 546 4.01 8.82 -31.76
CA ARG A 546 5.24 8.43 -31.08
C ARG A 546 4.99 8.31 -29.59
N TYR A 547 5.56 7.30 -28.95
CA TYR A 547 5.63 7.26 -27.50
C TYR A 547 6.73 8.20 -27.01
N VAL A 548 6.46 8.92 -25.93
CA VAL A 548 7.48 9.44 -25.03
C VAL A 548 7.32 8.76 -23.69
N THR A 549 8.40 8.58 -22.92
CA THR A 549 8.33 7.86 -21.64
C THR A 549 8.81 8.69 -20.46
N TYR A 550 8.24 8.41 -19.29
CA TYR A 550 8.75 8.83 -17.98
C TYR A 550 8.79 7.63 -17.03
N ASP A 551 9.66 7.66 -16.02
CA ASP A 551 9.93 6.52 -15.16
C ASP A 551 9.33 6.71 -13.76
N MET A 552 8.44 5.80 -13.38
CA MET A 552 7.69 5.83 -12.12
C MET A 552 8.33 5.03 -10.99
N ASP A 553 9.61 4.64 -11.12
CA ASP A 553 10.35 3.96 -10.05
C ASP A 553 10.34 4.77 -8.73
N LEU A 554 9.91 4.15 -7.64
CA LEU A 554 9.90 4.75 -6.30
C LEU A 554 11.32 5.01 -5.76
N GLY A 555 12.35 4.40 -6.34
CA GLY A 555 13.75 4.70 -6.01
C GLY A 555 14.26 6.03 -6.56
N ILE A 556 13.58 6.60 -7.57
CA ILE A 556 13.90 7.93 -8.12
C ILE A 556 12.80 8.96 -7.84
N LEU A 557 11.60 8.49 -7.49
CA LEU A 557 10.48 9.30 -7.03
C LEU A 557 10.43 9.32 -5.51
N HIS A 558 10.69 10.48 -4.93
CA HIS A 558 10.76 10.66 -3.49
C HIS A 558 9.36 10.87 -2.88
N GLY A 559 9.00 10.10 -1.85
CA GLY A 559 7.73 10.25 -1.10
C GLY A 559 6.46 10.00 -1.92
N SER A 560 5.30 10.44 -1.42
CA SER A 560 4.02 10.39 -2.15
C SER A 560 3.92 11.46 -3.26
N THR A 561 5.02 11.79 -3.94
CA THR A 561 5.06 12.88 -4.95
C THR A 561 4.39 12.52 -6.26
N ALA A 562 4.28 11.24 -6.57
CA ALA A 562 3.52 10.74 -7.71
C ALA A 562 2.05 10.57 -7.33
N GLY A 563 1.15 11.04 -8.20
CA GLY A 563 -0.28 10.78 -8.02
C GLY A 563 -0.60 9.35 -8.39
N ASP A 564 -1.05 8.55 -7.43
CA ASP A 564 -1.20 7.10 -7.59
C ASP A 564 -2.24 6.69 -8.63
N ASN A 565 -3.31 7.47 -8.77
CA ASN A 565 -4.38 7.20 -9.73
C ASN A 565 -4.75 8.42 -10.59
N LEU A 566 -4.19 9.60 -10.29
CA LEU A 566 -4.42 10.85 -11.02
C LEU A 566 -3.11 11.58 -11.26
N ALA A 567 -2.94 12.16 -12.45
CA ALA A 567 -1.87 13.13 -12.69
C ALA A 567 -2.37 14.27 -13.55
N TYR A 568 -1.86 15.47 -13.30
CA TYR A 568 -2.07 16.64 -14.13
C TYR A 568 -1.00 16.69 -15.21
N TYR A 569 -1.43 16.64 -16.46
CA TYR A 569 -0.58 16.76 -17.62
C TYR A 569 -0.69 18.21 -18.12
N THR A 570 0.41 18.95 -18.04
CA THR A 570 0.47 20.35 -18.46
C THR A 570 1.43 20.53 -19.63
N VAL A 571 0.91 20.95 -20.77
CA VAL A 571 1.71 21.21 -21.99
C VAL A 571 2.14 22.68 -22.01
N VAL A 572 3.45 22.90 -21.91
CA VAL A 572 4.09 24.22 -21.99
C VAL A 572 4.82 24.35 -23.33
N GLY A 573 4.60 25.46 -24.05
CA GLY A 573 5.20 25.67 -25.37
C GLY A 573 4.66 26.89 -26.10
N ALA A 574 5.02 27.02 -27.38
CA ALA A 574 4.54 28.09 -28.25
C ALA A 574 3.05 27.89 -28.59
N PRO A 575 2.24 28.96 -28.70
CA PRO A 575 0.78 28.87 -28.80
C PRO A 575 0.25 28.25 -30.11
N ASP A 576 1.10 28.13 -31.13
CA ASP A 576 0.85 27.47 -32.41
C ASP A 576 1.17 25.97 -32.41
N VAL A 577 1.79 25.47 -31.32
CA VAL A 577 2.06 24.05 -31.13
C VAL A 577 0.83 23.34 -30.55
N ASN A 578 0.38 22.31 -31.26
CA ASN A 578 -0.61 21.35 -30.80
C ASN A 578 0.13 20.09 -30.32
N VAL A 579 -0.28 19.60 -29.16
CA VAL A 579 0.09 18.28 -28.66
C VAL A 579 -1.19 17.46 -28.60
N ASP A 580 -1.30 16.49 -29.49
CA ASP A 580 -2.36 15.50 -29.45
C ASP A 580 -1.89 14.33 -28.58
N ILE A 581 -2.70 13.93 -27.60
CA ILE A 581 -2.41 12.78 -26.73
C ILE A 581 -3.54 11.77 -26.88
N ASP A 582 -3.19 10.55 -27.27
CA ASP A 582 -4.15 9.47 -27.47
C ASP A 582 -4.35 8.64 -26.19
N SER A 583 -3.25 8.15 -25.60
CA SER A 583 -3.33 7.22 -24.48
C SER A 583 -2.07 7.19 -23.62
N VAL A 584 -2.22 6.69 -22.40
CA VAL A 584 -1.11 6.26 -21.54
C VAL A 584 -1.02 4.74 -21.53
N ASN A 585 0.19 4.23 -21.74
CA ASN A 585 0.55 2.83 -21.68
C ASN A 585 1.31 2.55 -20.37
N LEU A 586 0.61 1.90 -19.43
CA LEU A 586 1.15 1.49 -18.14
C LEU A 586 2.03 0.22 -18.26
N GLN A 587 1.94 -0.50 -19.38
CA GLN A 587 2.72 -1.71 -19.66
C GLN A 587 3.95 -1.43 -20.53
N ALA A 588 4.40 -0.16 -20.60
CA ALA A 588 5.52 0.24 -21.44
C ALA A 588 6.79 -0.57 -21.16
N LYS A 589 7.03 -0.99 -19.91
CA LYS A 589 8.17 -1.85 -19.54
C LYS A 589 8.23 -3.16 -20.33
N ALA A 590 7.09 -3.75 -20.64
CA ALA A 590 6.99 -5.01 -21.36
C ALA A 590 6.79 -4.84 -22.88
N GLN A 591 6.40 -3.63 -23.32
CA GLN A 591 5.93 -3.38 -24.69
C GLN A 591 6.84 -2.44 -25.50
N LEU A 592 7.68 -1.65 -24.83
CA LEU A 592 8.56 -0.65 -25.42
C LEU A 592 10.01 -0.88 -24.97
N THR A 593 10.94 -0.46 -25.81
CA THR A 593 12.38 -0.40 -25.51
C THR A 593 12.85 1.03 -25.81
N PRO A 594 12.54 2.01 -24.95
CA PRO A 594 12.83 3.41 -25.26
C PRO A 594 14.33 3.67 -25.47
N PRO A 595 14.73 4.42 -26.51
CA PRO A 595 16.11 4.87 -26.63
C PRO A 595 16.54 5.64 -25.38
N ALA A 596 17.72 5.34 -24.84
CA ALA A 596 18.26 5.98 -23.64
C ALA A 596 19.58 6.68 -23.95
N PHE A 597 19.68 7.97 -23.63
CA PHE A 597 20.95 8.69 -23.70
C PHE A 597 21.77 8.41 -22.44
N PRO A 598 23.02 7.90 -22.55
CA PRO A 598 23.90 7.70 -21.39
C PRO A 598 24.17 9.00 -20.60
N GLN A 599 24.01 10.15 -21.23
CA GLN A 599 24.18 11.48 -20.65
C GLN A 599 22.98 11.90 -19.76
N GLY A 600 21.86 11.18 -19.81
CA GLY A 600 20.59 11.54 -19.16
C GLY A 600 19.69 12.41 -20.06
N GLN A 601 18.82 13.22 -19.46
CA GLN A 601 17.85 14.05 -20.21
C GLN A 601 18.41 15.39 -20.69
N ARG A 602 19.55 15.81 -20.15
CA ARG A 602 20.19 17.10 -20.45
C ARG A 602 21.70 16.96 -20.33
N THR A 603 22.44 17.57 -21.25
CA THR A 603 23.89 17.64 -21.18
C THR A 603 24.42 19.00 -21.60
N THR A 604 25.54 19.40 -21.02
CA THR A 604 26.20 20.67 -21.32
C THR A 604 27.48 20.39 -22.12
N LEU A 605 27.55 20.93 -23.33
CA LEU A 605 28.74 20.85 -24.18
C LEU A 605 29.51 22.17 -24.09
N VAL A 606 30.74 22.10 -23.60
CA VAL A 606 31.62 23.27 -23.47
C VAL A 606 32.63 23.28 -24.61
N GLY A 607 32.53 24.26 -25.50
CA GLY A 607 33.44 24.51 -26.61
C GLY A 607 34.35 25.72 -26.38
N VAL A 608 35.49 25.75 -27.07
CA VAL A 608 36.42 26.90 -27.08
C VAL A 608 36.37 27.55 -28.45
N ALA A 609 36.23 28.88 -28.50
CA ALA A 609 36.18 29.61 -29.77
C ALA A 609 37.39 29.29 -30.66
N GLY A 610 37.13 28.90 -31.91
CA GLY A 610 38.13 28.53 -32.91
C GLY A 610 38.63 27.08 -32.83
N ALA A 611 38.27 26.31 -31.79
CA ALA A 611 38.69 24.92 -31.63
C ALA A 611 37.56 23.95 -32.05
N PRO A 612 37.86 22.84 -32.75
CA PRO A 612 36.87 21.83 -33.09
C PRO A 612 36.39 21.06 -31.84
N LEU A 613 35.08 20.94 -31.70
CA LEU A 613 34.41 20.12 -30.70
C LEU A 613 33.70 18.95 -31.37
N LYS A 614 34.09 17.72 -30.99
CA LYS A 614 33.45 16.47 -31.44
C LYS A 614 32.96 15.68 -30.24
N ARG A 615 31.71 15.23 -30.26
CA ARG A 615 31.10 14.46 -29.17
C ARG A 615 30.17 13.38 -29.70
N SER A 616 30.17 12.22 -29.08
CA SER A 616 29.09 11.25 -29.30
C SER A 616 27.89 11.64 -28.45
N LEU A 617 26.75 11.82 -29.09
CA LEU A 617 25.45 11.94 -28.44
C LEU A 617 24.58 10.70 -28.73
N ALA A 618 25.20 9.57 -29.09
CA ALA A 618 24.48 8.35 -29.41
C ALA A 618 23.69 7.85 -28.18
N ALA A 619 22.40 7.60 -28.40
CA ALA A 619 21.56 6.83 -27.48
C ALA A 619 21.83 5.32 -27.63
N THR A 620 21.46 4.55 -26.62
CA THR A 620 21.45 3.09 -26.61
C THR A 620 20.00 2.59 -26.58
N ASP A 621 19.74 1.46 -27.24
CA ASP A 621 18.45 0.77 -27.20
C ASP A 621 18.64 -0.66 -26.70
N THR A 622 17.64 -1.21 -26.02
CA THR A 622 17.66 -2.60 -25.53
C THR A 622 16.90 -3.55 -26.45
N GLY A 623 16.03 -3.04 -27.32
CA GLY A 623 15.57 -3.73 -28.52
C GLY A 623 16.61 -3.53 -29.60
N ASP A 624 16.88 -4.53 -30.42
CA ASP A 624 17.87 -4.45 -31.50
C ASP A 624 17.46 -3.51 -32.66
N ASP A 625 16.75 -2.41 -32.35
CA ASP A 625 16.22 -1.42 -33.28
C ASP A 625 17.32 -0.49 -33.80
N THR A 626 17.18 -0.08 -35.07
CA THR A 626 18.09 0.90 -35.67
C THR A 626 17.65 2.32 -35.28
N LEU A 627 18.50 3.01 -34.53
CA LEU A 627 18.22 4.37 -34.08
C LEU A 627 18.45 5.40 -35.17
N THR A 628 17.58 6.41 -35.19
CA THR A 628 17.72 7.62 -36.03
C THR A 628 17.77 8.87 -35.16
N TYR A 629 18.53 9.87 -35.60
CA TYR A 629 18.76 11.10 -34.84
C TYR A 629 18.32 12.34 -35.63
N GLU A 630 17.63 13.24 -34.94
CA GLU A 630 17.27 14.56 -35.45
C GLU A 630 17.68 15.62 -34.43
N ALA A 631 18.24 16.75 -34.90
CA ALA A 631 18.64 17.84 -34.03
C ALA A 631 17.91 19.13 -34.39
N SER A 632 17.51 19.89 -33.37
CA SER A 632 16.84 21.18 -33.52
C SER A 632 17.53 22.26 -32.68
N GLY A 633 17.41 23.52 -33.10
CA GLY A 633 17.96 24.66 -32.36
C GLY A 633 19.50 24.76 -32.33
N LEU A 634 20.21 24.03 -33.21
CA LEU A 634 21.67 24.05 -33.27
C LEU A 634 22.20 25.42 -33.76
N PRO A 635 23.32 25.92 -33.19
CA PRO A 635 24.02 27.11 -33.69
C PRO A 635 24.56 26.90 -35.11
N GLU A 636 24.84 28.01 -35.80
CA GLU A 636 25.48 27.96 -37.10
C GLU A 636 26.79 27.15 -37.06
N GLY A 637 26.92 26.23 -38.02
CA GLY A 637 28.07 25.32 -38.17
C GLY A 637 28.04 24.08 -37.27
N ALA A 638 27.09 23.94 -36.35
CA ALA A 638 26.92 22.73 -35.55
C ALA A 638 26.07 21.70 -36.32
N THR A 639 26.44 20.43 -36.24
CA THR A 639 25.74 19.32 -36.91
C THR A 639 25.65 18.10 -36.00
N VAL A 640 24.61 17.29 -36.20
CA VAL A 640 24.48 15.93 -35.63
C VAL A 640 24.23 14.98 -36.78
N ASP A 641 25.02 13.91 -36.85
CA ASP A 641 24.84 12.86 -37.84
C ASP A 641 23.59 12.03 -37.54
N SER A 642 22.69 11.89 -38.52
CA SER A 642 21.37 11.29 -38.33
C SER A 642 21.38 9.78 -38.11
N ALA A 643 22.49 9.09 -38.36
CA ALA A 643 22.62 7.64 -38.19
C ALA A 643 23.43 7.26 -36.94
N THR A 644 24.36 8.11 -36.52
CA THR A 644 25.32 7.81 -35.46
C THR A 644 25.16 8.68 -34.21
N GLY A 645 24.40 9.77 -34.28
CA GLY A 645 24.29 10.74 -33.19
C GLY A 645 25.59 11.51 -32.92
N ALA A 646 26.54 11.51 -33.87
CA ALA A 646 27.81 12.20 -33.73
C ALA A 646 27.62 13.72 -33.89
N PHE A 647 27.94 14.48 -32.83
CA PHE A 647 27.95 15.94 -32.82
C PHE A 647 29.30 16.51 -33.26
N SER A 648 29.28 17.49 -34.16
CA SER A 648 30.46 18.22 -34.62
C SER A 648 30.19 19.71 -34.74
N TRP A 649 31.08 20.53 -34.18
CA TRP A 649 30.98 21.99 -34.22
C TRP A 649 32.36 22.67 -34.08
N THR A 650 32.56 23.79 -34.76
CA THR A 650 33.69 24.71 -34.51
C THR A 650 33.12 26.09 -34.15
N PRO A 651 32.92 26.39 -32.86
CA PRO A 651 32.36 27.66 -32.45
C PRO A 651 33.27 28.84 -32.81
N THR A 652 32.68 29.98 -33.12
CA THR A 652 33.37 31.23 -33.48
C THR A 652 33.42 32.20 -32.30
N SER A 653 34.31 33.19 -32.35
CA SER A 653 34.37 34.24 -31.32
C SER A 653 33.08 35.07 -31.24
N SER A 654 32.31 35.22 -32.33
CA SER A 654 31.00 35.88 -32.30
C SER A 654 29.94 35.08 -31.53
N GLN A 655 30.16 33.78 -31.34
CA GLN A 655 29.29 32.91 -30.52
C GLN A 655 29.71 32.91 -29.05
N THR A 656 30.82 33.58 -28.68
CA THR A 656 31.17 33.83 -27.28
C THR A 656 30.19 34.84 -26.68
N SER A 657 29.62 34.48 -25.53
CA SER A 657 28.83 35.34 -24.62
C SER A 657 27.58 36.09 -25.13
N SER A 658 27.08 35.84 -26.35
CA SER A 658 25.79 36.43 -26.83
C SER A 658 24.65 35.44 -27.08
N GLN A 659 24.89 34.13 -26.96
CA GLN A 659 23.88 33.07 -27.23
C GLN A 659 23.78 31.99 -26.15
N THR A 660 24.64 32.03 -25.13
CA THR A 660 24.85 30.91 -24.19
C THR A 660 23.89 30.90 -22.99
N GLY A 661 22.83 31.72 -23.01
CA GLY A 661 21.79 31.74 -21.96
C GLY A 661 20.46 31.09 -22.34
N ASP A 662 20.15 30.98 -23.65
CA ASP A 662 18.81 30.62 -24.14
C ASP A 662 18.82 29.70 -25.41
N VAL A 663 19.97 29.26 -25.92
CA VAL A 663 19.98 28.29 -27.03
C VAL A 663 19.68 26.89 -26.49
N HIS A 664 18.40 26.57 -26.39
CA HIS A 664 17.90 25.23 -26.08
C HIS A 664 17.91 24.36 -27.35
N ALA A 665 19.11 23.94 -27.76
CA ALA A 665 19.22 22.90 -28.77
C ALA A 665 18.74 21.55 -28.20
N SER A 666 18.31 20.65 -29.06
CA SER A 666 17.95 19.28 -28.66
C SER A 666 18.30 18.26 -29.72
N VAL A 667 18.52 17.01 -29.28
CA VAL A 667 18.68 15.85 -30.13
C VAL A 667 17.60 14.83 -29.77
N VAL A 668 16.86 14.36 -30.77
CA VAL A 668 15.86 13.31 -30.66
C VAL A 668 16.49 12.02 -31.15
N ALA A 669 16.40 10.95 -30.37
CA ALA A 669 16.68 9.59 -30.81
C ALA A 669 15.34 8.85 -30.98
N SER A 670 15.15 8.18 -32.11
CA SER A 670 13.92 7.44 -32.42
C SER A 670 14.23 6.00 -32.81
N ASP A 671 13.54 5.04 -32.19
CA ASP A 671 13.48 3.61 -32.58
C ASP A 671 12.37 3.36 -33.63
N GLY A 672 11.59 4.39 -34.01
CA GLY A 672 10.44 4.31 -34.89
C GLY A 672 9.07 4.13 -34.20
N LYS A 673 9.03 3.85 -32.90
CA LYS A 673 7.87 3.79 -32.00
C LYS A 673 7.96 4.82 -30.87
N THR A 674 9.12 4.98 -30.27
CA THR A 674 9.45 5.80 -29.11
C THR A 674 10.48 6.85 -29.50
N ASP A 675 10.24 8.09 -29.07
CA ASP A 675 11.18 9.19 -29.21
C ASP A 675 11.68 9.62 -27.82
N THR A 676 13.00 9.75 -27.69
CA THR A 676 13.66 10.29 -26.50
C THR A 676 14.41 11.55 -26.87
N VAL A 677 14.33 12.57 -26.02
CA VAL A 677 14.94 13.89 -26.28
C VAL A 677 16.08 14.15 -25.28
N LEU A 678 17.25 14.47 -25.81
CA LEU A 678 18.39 15.03 -25.08
C LEU A 678 18.43 16.55 -25.27
N LYS A 679 18.24 17.31 -24.18
CA LYS A 679 18.45 18.77 -24.19
C LYS A 679 19.94 19.10 -24.18
N LEU A 680 20.36 20.03 -25.02
CA LEU A 680 21.75 20.49 -25.12
C LEU A 680 21.87 21.93 -24.61
N ASP A 681 22.74 22.12 -23.63
CA ASP A 681 23.26 23.45 -23.30
C ASP A 681 24.61 23.63 -23.98
N LEU A 682 24.71 24.64 -24.84
CA LEU A 682 25.92 24.91 -25.58
C LEU A 682 26.61 26.14 -25.00
N VAL A 683 27.79 25.94 -24.42
CA VAL A 683 28.60 27.01 -23.83
C VAL A 683 29.85 27.22 -24.66
N VAL A 684 30.04 28.44 -25.16
CA VAL A 684 31.26 28.84 -25.88
C VAL A 684 32.11 29.73 -25.00
N ALA A 685 33.25 29.20 -24.58
CA ALA A 685 34.26 29.97 -23.87
C ALA A 685 35.20 30.70 -24.85
N PRO A 686 35.69 31.90 -24.49
CA PRO A 686 36.65 32.63 -25.32
C PRO A 686 38.01 31.93 -25.41
N ASP A 687 38.37 31.15 -24.38
CA ASP A 687 39.62 30.41 -24.28
C ASP A 687 39.45 29.15 -23.41
N ARG A 688 40.53 28.38 -23.27
CA ARG A 688 40.55 27.16 -22.45
C ARG A 688 40.33 27.44 -20.95
N ALA A 689 40.78 28.58 -20.43
CA ALA A 689 40.59 28.93 -19.03
C ALA A 689 39.10 29.17 -18.72
N GLY A 690 38.41 29.93 -19.57
CA GLY A 690 36.96 30.13 -19.48
C GLY A 690 36.18 28.83 -19.62
N ALA A 691 36.63 27.90 -20.46
CA ALA A 691 35.99 26.59 -20.62
C ALA A 691 36.11 25.74 -19.34
N LEU A 692 37.26 25.76 -18.68
CA LEU A 692 37.44 25.09 -17.39
C LEU A 692 36.57 25.73 -16.29
N THR A 693 36.38 27.05 -16.30
CA THR A 693 35.43 27.71 -15.39
C THR A 693 34.00 27.27 -15.67
N ALA A 694 33.57 27.24 -16.94
CA ALA A 694 32.23 26.78 -17.31
C ALA A 694 31.97 25.31 -16.93
N ALA A 695 32.98 24.44 -17.04
CA ALA A 695 32.87 23.03 -16.64
C ALA A 695 32.67 22.82 -15.14
N GLN A 696 32.93 23.84 -14.30
CA GLN A 696 32.74 23.81 -12.86
C GLN A 696 31.34 24.29 -12.41
N ASP A 697 30.46 24.64 -13.36
CA ASP A 697 29.10 25.09 -13.05
C ASP A 697 28.34 24.06 -12.19
N GLY A 698 27.77 24.52 -11.07
CA GLY A 698 27.15 23.69 -10.03
C GLY A 698 27.99 23.49 -8.74
N PHE A 699 29.26 23.89 -8.72
CA PHE A 699 30.06 23.95 -7.48
C PHE A 699 29.83 25.27 -6.72
N ASP A 700 29.40 25.20 -5.46
CA ASP A 700 29.30 26.35 -4.55
C ASP A 700 30.47 26.35 -3.55
N PRO A 701 31.43 27.28 -3.63
CA PRO A 701 32.56 27.33 -2.71
C PRO A 701 32.17 27.65 -1.26
N LYS A 702 30.93 28.09 -0.99
CA LYS A 702 30.42 28.33 0.38
C LYS A 702 29.72 27.12 0.98
N ALA A 703 29.35 26.13 0.16
CA ALA A 703 28.69 24.93 0.63
C ALA A 703 29.69 23.96 1.27
N THR A 704 29.20 23.15 2.22
CA THR A 704 29.98 22.06 2.81
C THR A 704 29.62 20.75 2.12
N TYR A 705 30.62 20.12 1.48
CA TYR A 705 30.48 18.84 0.79
C TYR A 705 31.13 17.71 1.58
N VAL A 706 30.73 16.47 1.26
CA VAL A 706 31.44 15.27 1.71
C VAL A 706 32.90 15.30 1.21
N ARG A 707 33.87 14.96 2.07
CA ARG A 707 35.31 15.13 1.79
C ARG A 707 35.76 14.41 0.51
N ALA A 708 35.41 13.14 0.34
CA ALA A 708 35.94 12.32 -0.76
C ALA A 708 35.50 12.82 -2.16
N PRO A 709 34.20 13.07 -2.45
CA PRO A 709 33.79 13.67 -3.73
C PRO A 709 34.38 15.06 -3.97
N LEU A 710 34.50 15.89 -2.92
CA LEU A 710 35.11 17.21 -3.03
C LEU A 710 36.59 17.12 -3.44
N GLN A 711 37.33 16.16 -2.89
CA GLN A 711 38.73 15.95 -3.27
C GLN A 711 38.85 15.49 -4.72
N LYS A 712 38.03 14.53 -5.16
CA LYS A 712 37.99 14.10 -6.57
C LYS A 712 37.71 15.26 -7.53
N PHE A 713 36.79 16.15 -7.17
CA PHE A 713 36.53 17.38 -7.93
C PHE A 713 37.77 18.28 -8.01
N LYS A 714 38.42 18.56 -6.86
CA LYS A 714 39.65 19.37 -6.83
C LYS A 714 40.78 18.76 -7.66
N ASP A 715 40.93 17.44 -7.61
CA ASP A 715 41.94 16.71 -8.38
C ASP A 715 41.66 16.77 -9.88
N ALA A 716 40.40 16.59 -10.29
CA ALA A 716 39.98 16.72 -11.69
C ALA A 716 40.27 18.13 -12.23
N VAL A 717 39.89 19.18 -11.49
CA VAL A 717 40.18 20.58 -11.88
C VAL A 717 41.69 20.82 -11.99
N SER A 718 42.47 20.30 -11.03
CA SER A 718 43.93 20.47 -11.02
C SER A 718 44.61 19.75 -12.19
N SER A 719 44.14 18.55 -12.54
CA SER A 719 44.64 17.75 -13.66
C SER A 719 44.43 18.44 -15.01
N VAL A 720 43.23 18.97 -15.25
CA VAL A 720 42.93 19.73 -16.47
C VAL A 720 43.74 21.02 -16.52
N LYS A 721 43.85 21.74 -15.39
CA LYS A 721 44.65 22.96 -15.30
C LYS A 721 46.14 22.72 -15.61
N ALA A 722 46.70 21.59 -15.17
CA ALA A 722 48.10 21.24 -15.40
C ALA A 722 48.45 20.92 -16.86
N THR A 723 47.46 20.49 -17.66
CA THR A 723 47.65 20.11 -19.07
C THR A 723 47.01 21.11 -20.05
N MET A 724 46.44 22.20 -19.54
CA MET A 724 45.61 23.15 -20.28
C MET A 724 46.31 23.75 -21.50
N ASP A 725 47.62 24.00 -21.43
CA ASP A 725 48.39 24.61 -22.53
C ASP A 725 49.02 23.59 -23.48
N THR A 726 49.06 22.31 -23.11
CA THR A 726 49.82 21.26 -23.83
C THR A 726 48.95 20.15 -24.43
N ALA A 727 47.75 19.92 -23.89
CA ALA A 727 46.80 18.94 -24.41
C ALA A 727 46.29 19.33 -25.81
N ASP A 728 46.03 18.36 -26.69
CA ASP A 728 45.22 18.61 -27.88
C ASP A 728 43.77 18.92 -27.50
N ASP A 729 42.99 19.45 -28.46
CA ASP A 729 41.62 19.90 -28.19
C ASP A 729 40.71 18.75 -27.71
N SER A 730 40.90 17.54 -28.25
CA SER A 730 40.11 16.36 -27.87
C SER A 730 40.36 15.98 -26.41
N THR A 731 41.63 15.92 -26.02
CA THR A 731 42.09 15.58 -24.67
C THR A 731 41.63 16.65 -23.68
N PHE A 732 41.79 17.93 -24.03
CA PHE A 732 41.33 19.04 -23.19
C PHE A 732 39.81 18.97 -22.96
N SER A 733 39.02 18.81 -24.02
CA SER A 733 37.57 18.71 -23.89
C SER A 733 37.15 17.46 -23.09
N ALA A 734 37.85 16.32 -23.22
CA ALA A 734 37.57 15.13 -22.40
C ALA A 734 37.82 15.39 -20.91
N GLY A 735 38.87 16.14 -20.59
CA GLY A 735 39.13 16.63 -19.24
C GLY A 735 38.00 17.50 -18.67
N LEU A 736 37.39 18.37 -19.49
CA LEU A 736 36.21 19.15 -19.06
C LEU A 736 35.03 18.27 -18.66
N VAL A 737 34.78 17.16 -19.38
CA VAL A 737 33.74 16.19 -19.02
C VAL A 737 34.07 15.53 -17.68
N THR A 738 35.33 15.16 -17.44
CA THR A 738 35.74 14.64 -16.13
C THR A 738 35.48 15.64 -14.99
N VAL A 739 35.68 16.93 -15.22
CA VAL A 739 35.33 17.97 -14.23
C VAL A 739 33.83 18.06 -14.03
N GLN A 740 33.03 18.09 -15.11
CA GLN A 740 31.56 18.12 -15.04
C GLN A 740 31.00 16.90 -14.29
N ASP A 741 31.54 15.70 -14.54
CA ASP A 741 31.14 14.48 -13.84
C ASP A 741 31.53 14.52 -12.36
N ALA A 742 32.70 15.09 -12.03
CA ALA A 742 33.11 15.29 -10.65
C ALA A 742 32.23 16.32 -9.92
N VAL A 743 31.75 17.38 -10.60
CA VAL A 743 30.73 18.30 -10.05
C VAL A 743 29.43 17.56 -9.79
N LYS A 744 28.93 16.78 -10.75
CA LYS A 744 27.71 15.96 -10.58
C LYS A 744 27.83 14.94 -9.44
N ALA A 745 29.04 14.50 -9.11
CA ALA A 745 29.31 13.59 -8.00
C ALA A 745 29.38 14.27 -6.62
N LEU A 746 29.44 15.60 -6.56
CA LEU A 746 29.43 16.34 -5.29
C LEU A 746 28.16 16.06 -4.49
N ARG A 747 28.30 15.91 -3.17
CA ARG A 747 27.18 15.70 -2.25
C ARG A 747 27.32 16.64 -1.07
N LEU A 748 26.25 17.41 -0.78
CA LEU A 748 26.21 18.26 0.40
C LEU A 748 26.29 17.41 1.65
N LEU A 749 27.06 17.85 2.64
CA LEU A 749 27.11 17.19 3.95
C LEU A 749 25.80 17.41 4.73
N ASN A 750 25.21 18.61 4.61
CA ASN A 750 24.05 19.06 5.37
C ASN A 750 22.97 19.69 4.48
N PRO A 751 22.33 18.94 3.57
CA PRO A 751 21.17 19.43 2.83
C PRO A 751 20.02 19.80 3.80
N LYS A 752 19.22 20.81 3.46
CA LYS A 752 18.19 21.36 4.34
C LYS A 752 16.80 21.26 3.73
N LEU A 753 15.80 20.96 4.57
CA LEU A 753 14.38 21.10 4.26
C LEU A 753 13.98 22.59 4.27
N ALA A 754 12.75 22.89 3.81
CA ALA A 754 12.23 24.26 3.74
C ALA A 754 12.16 24.96 5.11
N ASP A 755 12.02 24.20 6.20
CA ASP A 755 12.02 24.67 7.60
C ASP A 755 13.43 24.79 8.21
N GLY A 756 14.49 24.52 7.44
CA GLY A 756 15.88 24.62 7.88
C GLY A 756 16.43 23.40 8.65
N THR A 757 15.62 22.36 8.87
CA THR A 757 16.07 21.10 9.46
C THR A 757 16.83 20.22 8.44
N LEU A 758 17.49 19.16 8.90
CA LEU A 758 18.28 18.28 8.04
C LEU A 758 17.36 17.49 7.08
N SER A 759 17.64 17.59 5.78
CA SER A 759 17.02 16.70 4.77
C SER A 759 17.77 15.37 4.78
N TYR A 760 17.33 14.46 5.63
CA TYR A 760 17.97 13.16 5.85
C TYR A 760 17.57 12.00 4.92
N PRO A 761 16.44 12.00 4.16
CA PRO A 761 16.03 10.80 3.41
C PRO A 761 17.09 10.26 2.44
N ALA A 762 17.79 11.13 1.70
CA ALA A 762 18.87 10.74 0.79
C ALA A 762 20.22 10.46 1.51
N LEU A 763 20.28 10.61 2.83
CA LEU A 763 21.49 10.45 3.65
C LEU A 763 21.49 9.16 4.47
N VAL A 764 20.38 8.41 4.46
CA VAL A 764 20.15 7.27 5.35
C VAL A 764 19.73 6.02 4.59
N THR A 765 20.09 4.86 5.14
CA THR A 765 19.33 3.62 4.93
C THR A 765 18.40 3.41 6.12
N SER A 766 17.23 2.81 5.91
CA SER A 766 16.22 2.64 6.98
C SER A 766 15.64 1.24 6.99
N SER A 767 15.07 0.86 8.13
CA SER A 767 14.15 -0.29 8.24
C SER A 767 12.78 -0.03 7.59
N LEU A 768 12.47 1.22 7.23
CA LEU A 768 11.29 1.61 6.46
C LEU A 768 11.59 1.58 4.96
N SER A 769 10.53 1.54 4.14
CA SER A 769 10.66 1.79 2.70
C SER A 769 11.11 3.23 2.44
N GLU A 770 11.82 3.45 1.34
CA GLU A 770 12.29 4.79 0.95
C GLU A 770 11.13 5.81 0.89
N ALA A 771 10.00 5.43 0.28
CA ALA A 771 8.81 6.28 0.22
C ALA A 771 8.32 6.74 1.61
N ASN A 772 8.31 5.83 2.60
CA ASN A 772 7.87 6.17 3.96
C ASN A 772 8.87 7.08 4.69
N VAL A 773 10.17 6.96 4.40
CA VAL A 773 11.19 7.89 4.93
C VAL A 773 10.96 9.30 4.38
N TRP A 774 10.67 9.42 3.08
CA TRP A 774 10.38 10.70 2.45
C TRP A 774 9.06 11.32 2.90
N ASN A 775 8.00 10.52 3.09
CA ASN A 775 6.72 10.98 3.62
C ASN A 775 6.89 11.69 4.97
N MET A 776 7.81 11.22 5.82
CA MET A 776 8.08 11.87 7.11
C MET A 776 8.83 13.21 6.99
N THR A 777 9.02 13.77 5.79
CA THR A 777 9.75 15.01 5.54
C THR A 777 9.10 15.93 4.50
N ASP A 778 7.92 15.58 3.99
CA ASP A 778 7.30 16.27 2.86
C ASP A 778 6.40 17.46 3.28
N GLY A 779 6.06 17.58 4.56
CA GLY A 779 5.20 18.62 5.10
C GLY A 779 3.70 18.35 4.88
N ASP A 780 3.34 17.12 4.51
CA ASP A 780 1.96 16.69 4.26
C ASP A 780 1.41 15.85 5.43
N ILE A 781 0.50 16.44 6.20
CA ILE A 781 -0.16 15.77 7.33
C ILE A 781 -0.92 14.47 6.96
N ASN A 782 -1.25 14.28 5.68
CA ASN A 782 -1.95 13.11 5.17
C ASN A 782 -1.01 11.97 4.71
N THR A 783 0.31 12.20 4.65
CA THR A 783 1.32 11.15 4.43
C THR A 783 1.93 10.75 5.77
N PHE A 784 2.47 9.52 5.86
CA PHE A 784 3.00 9.00 7.12
C PHE A 784 3.95 7.81 6.90
N SER A 785 4.58 7.36 7.99
CA SER A 785 5.52 6.25 8.07
C SER A 785 4.98 4.85 7.70
N GLY A 786 3.67 4.72 7.46
CA GLY A 786 2.94 3.45 7.59
C GLY A 786 2.60 3.12 9.05
N ASP A 787 1.72 2.13 9.25
CA ASP A 787 1.37 1.63 10.59
C ASP A 787 2.40 0.60 11.05
N LEU A 788 3.25 1.00 12.00
CA LEU A 788 4.42 0.27 12.47
C LEU A 788 4.08 -0.62 13.67
N ARG A 789 4.61 -1.84 13.71
CA ARG A 789 4.53 -2.76 14.87
C ARG A 789 5.85 -2.90 15.62
N ALA A 790 6.89 -2.27 15.11
CA ALA A 790 8.24 -2.27 15.65
C ALA A 790 8.85 -0.86 15.53
N PRO A 791 9.85 -0.53 16.36
CA PRO A 791 10.64 0.68 16.17
C PRO A 791 11.26 0.72 14.77
N PHE A 792 11.44 1.92 14.22
CA PHE A 792 12.20 2.09 13.00
C PHE A 792 13.57 2.70 13.26
N THR A 793 14.52 2.40 12.37
CA THR A 793 15.90 2.90 12.45
C THR A 793 16.31 3.66 11.20
N LEU A 794 17.22 4.61 11.39
CA LEU A 794 17.91 5.35 10.33
C LEU A 794 19.41 5.15 10.52
N ASP A 795 20.13 4.69 9.50
CA ASP A 795 21.59 4.55 9.48
C ASP A 795 22.18 5.58 8.52
N PHE A 796 22.99 6.51 9.03
CA PHE A 796 23.67 7.54 8.24
C PHE A 796 24.91 7.02 7.49
N GLY A 797 25.22 5.74 7.59
CA GLY A 797 26.32 5.07 6.89
C GLY A 797 27.67 5.22 7.57
N THR A 798 28.59 4.33 7.24
CA THR A 798 29.98 4.35 7.72
C THR A 798 30.65 5.69 7.40
N GLY A 799 31.42 6.25 8.33
CA GLY A 799 32.04 7.58 8.18
C GLY A 799 31.14 8.74 8.58
N PHE A 800 29.93 8.49 9.07
CA PHE A 800 28.99 9.57 9.37
C PHE A 800 28.26 9.36 10.68
N GLY A 801 27.96 10.48 11.34
CA GLY A 801 27.02 10.54 12.44
C GLY A 801 26.20 11.83 12.37
N VAL A 802 25.22 11.94 13.25
CA VAL A 802 24.39 13.14 13.40
C VAL A 802 24.48 13.65 14.81
N ARG A 803 24.75 14.96 14.92
CA ARG A 803 24.58 15.74 16.15
C ARG A 803 23.27 16.51 16.04
N ALA A 804 22.41 16.37 17.04
CA ALA A 804 21.09 16.99 17.07
C ALA A 804 20.88 17.79 18.36
N ASP A 805 20.18 18.90 18.24
CA ASP A 805 19.72 19.76 19.33
C ASP A 805 18.28 19.43 19.75
N ALA A 806 17.47 18.98 18.80
CA ALA A 806 16.08 18.55 19.04
C ALA A 806 15.58 17.63 17.92
N PHE A 807 14.49 16.91 18.21
CA PHE A 807 13.74 16.12 17.23
C PHE A 807 12.29 16.61 17.15
N GLY A 808 11.78 16.79 15.95
CA GLY A 808 10.34 17.03 15.72
C GLY A 808 9.64 15.71 15.44
N LEU A 809 8.55 15.42 16.14
CA LEU A 809 7.70 14.25 15.89
C LEU A 809 6.25 14.70 15.75
N GLN A 810 5.58 14.28 14.68
CA GLN A 810 4.17 14.56 14.46
C GLN A 810 3.40 13.25 14.31
N ALA A 811 2.25 13.16 14.96
CA ALA A 811 1.33 12.05 14.78
C ALA A 811 0.74 12.01 13.36
N ARG A 812 0.25 10.85 12.95
CA ARG A 812 -0.60 10.72 11.75
C ARG A 812 -1.93 11.46 11.95
N TYR A 813 -2.40 12.18 10.92
CA TYR A 813 -3.72 12.82 10.93
C TYR A 813 -4.84 11.80 11.22
N ASN A 814 -5.85 12.21 12.00
CA ASN A 814 -6.93 11.38 12.57
C ASN A 814 -6.51 10.32 13.62
N PHE A 815 -5.21 10.16 13.91
CA PHE A 815 -4.71 9.16 14.86
C PHE A 815 -3.61 9.72 15.79
N GLY A 816 -3.94 10.78 16.53
CA GLY A 816 -2.99 11.53 17.37
C GLY A 816 -2.36 10.71 18.51
N ASN A 817 -3.06 9.67 18.96
CA ASN A 817 -2.62 8.72 19.98
C ASN A 817 -1.50 7.79 19.49
N ARG A 818 -1.37 7.53 18.18
CA ARG A 818 -0.44 6.51 17.65
C ARG A 818 1.03 6.91 17.71
N SER A 819 1.34 8.15 18.07
CA SER A 819 2.70 8.57 18.36
C SER A 819 2.93 8.83 19.85
N GLU A 820 1.94 8.70 20.73
CA GLU A 820 2.06 8.99 22.16
C GLU A 820 3.07 8.04 22.82
N GLY A 821 3.96 8.57 23.67
CA GLY A 821 5.00 7.79 24.35
C GLY A 821 6.26 7.51 23.52
N ALA A 822 6.48 8.23 22.43
CA ALA A 822 7.64 8.03 21.55
C ALA A 822 8.88 8.81 22.00
N ASN A 823 10.04 8.14 21.90
CA ASN A 823 11.37 8.70 22.09
C ASN A 823 12.30 8.45 20.90
N VAL A 824 13.38 9.22 20.85
CA VAL A 824 14.49 9.01 19.90
C VAL A 824 15.74 8.54 20.63
N TYR A 825 16.40 7.53 20.07
CA TYR A 825 17.63 6.94 20.57
C TYR A 825 18.75 7.05 19.54
N GLY A 826 19.98 7.24 20.01
CA GLY A 826 21.20 7.25 19.19
C GLY A 826 22.09 6.05 19.45
N SER A 827 22.77 5.55 18.42
CA SER A 827 23.73 4.45 18.52
C SER A 827 24.88 4.62 17.52
N ASN A 828 26.05 4.04 17.79
CA ASN A 828 27.18 3.96 16.85
C ASN A 828 27.43 2.56 16.30
N ASP A 829 26.81 1.54 16.90
CA ASP A 829 26.95 0.11 16.56
C ASP A 829 25.62 -0.53 16.13
N GLY A 830 24.52 0.22 16.16
CA GLY A 830 23.16 -0.25 15.89
C GLY A 830 22.57 -1.16 16.97
N SER A 831 23.29 -1.40 18.06
CA SER A 831 22.94 -2.41 19.08
C SER A 831 22.83 -1.81 20.49
N THR A 832 23.72 -0.88 20.82
CA THR A 832 23.76 -0.13 22.07
C THR A 832 23.10 1.22 21.87
N TRP A 833 21.96 1.45 22.53
CA TRP A 833 21.11 2.61 22.29
C TRP A 833 21.13 3.59 23.48
N THR A 834 21.42 4.85 23.20
CA THR A 834 21.39 5.97 24.16
C THR A 834 20.13 6.79 23.95
N LEU A 835 19.31 6.99 24.99
CA LEU A 835 18.16 7.89 24.93
C LEU A 835 18.62 9.32 24.64
N LEU A 836 18.02 9.96 23.63
CA LEU A 836 18.34 11.33 23.23
C LEU A 836 17.28 12.34 23.65
N THR A 837 16.00 12.02 23.50
CA THR A 837 14.90 12.95 23.81
C THR A 837 14.78 13.22 25.30
N SER A 838 14.48 14.48 25.66
CA SER A 838 14.33 14.88 27.07
C SER A 838 13.01 14.46 27.72
N ARG A 839 12.02 14.10 26.90
CA ARG A 839 10.69 13.60 27.28
C ARG A 839 10.11 12.83 26.11
N GLU A 840 9.02 12.11 26.36
CA GLU A 840 8.26 11.42 25.34
C GLU A 840 7.26 12.38 24.67
N THR A 841 6.78 12.00 23.49
CA THR A 841 5.62 12.62 22.84
C THR A 841 4.33 12.36 23.61
N THR A 842 3.34 13.21 23.40
CA THR A 842 2.01 13.17 24.02
C THR A 842 0.94 12.81 23.00
N ASN A 843 -0.30 12.58 23.45
CA ASN A 843 -1.44 12.52 22.54
C ASN A 843 -1.74 13.93 21.99
N THR A 844 -1.52 14.12 20.69
CA THR A 844 -1.69 15.42 20.02
C THR A 844 -3.11 15.66 19.49
N THR A 845 -4.06 14.78 19.81
CA THR A 845 -5.48 15.04 19.53
C THR A 845 -5.93 16.23 20.40
N PRO A 846 -6.47 17.34 19.83
CA PRO A 846 -7.15 17.43 18.53
C PRO A 846 -6.40 18.19 17.42
N ASP A 847 -5.24 18.81 17.68
CA ASP A 847 -4.62 19.74 16.72
C ASP A 847 -3.46 19.16 15.90
N PHE A 848 -3.01 17.93 16.23
CA PHE A 848 -1.97 17.18 15.53
C PHE A 848 -0.67 17.97 15.33
N LYS A 849 -0.36 18.90 16.24
CA LYS A 849 0.87 19.69 16.13
C LYS A 849 2.11 18.82 16.26
N MET A 850 3.13 19.14 15.47
CA MET A 850 4.46 18.57 15.64
C MET A 850 5.04 19.00 16.98
N GLU A 851 5.49 18.04 17.78
CA GLU A 851 6.21 18.29 19.01
C GLU A 851 7.71 18.35 18.73
N THR A 852 8.35 19.48 19.02
CA THR A 852 9.82 19.60 18.98
C THR A 852 10.38 19.32 20.38
N ILE A 853 11.04 18.17 20.53
CA ILE A 853 11.57 17.66 21.79
C ILE A 853 13.09 17.88 21.83
N PRO A 854 13.61 18.64 22.82
CA PRO A 854 15.05 18.85 22.98
C PRO A 854 15.82 17.56 23.22
N VAL A 855 17.07 17.54 22.78
CA VAL A 855 18.05 16.50 23.14
C VAL A 855 18.56 16.74 24.57
N LEU A 856 18.74 15.65 25.32
CA LEU A 856 19.30 15.66 26.68
C LEU A 856 20.71 16.29 26.67
N SER A 857 20.95 17.24 27.59
CA SER A 857 22.21 18.00 27.66
C SER A 857 23.47 17.13 27.76
N LYS A 858 23.38 15.95 28.38
CA LYS A 858 24.49 14.98 28.53
C LYS A 858 24.95 14.29 27.23
N VAL A 859 24.20 14.44 26.14
CA VAL A 859 24.47 13.80 24.83
C VAL A 859 24.38 14.78 23.66
N GLN A 860 24.11 16.06 23.92
CA GLN A 860 23.92 17.07 22.87
C GLN A 860 25.21 17.38 22.08
N ASP A 861 26.38 17.20 22.68
CA ASP A 861 27.69 17.35 22.03
C ASP A 861 28.13 16.11 21.23
N LYS A 862 27.45 14.97 21.44
CA LYS A 862 27.76 13.69 20.81
C LYS A 862 27.13 13.58 19.42
N SER A 863 27.71 12.72 18.59
CA SER A 863 27.15 12.32 17.30
C SER A 863 26.90 10.82 17.26
N PHE A 864 25.79 10.43 16.61
CA PHE A 864 25.40 9.03 16.47
C PHE A 864 25.22 8.64 15.01
N ARG A 865 25.75 7.49 14.60
CA ARG A 865 25.55 6.93 13.25
C ARG A 865 24.11 6.48 13.01
N PHE A 866 23.49 5.88 14.02
CA PHE A 866 22.15 5.33 13.95
C PHE A 866 21.20 6.14 14.81
N LEU A 867 19.98 6.34 14.31
CA LEU A 867 18.84 6.80 15.10
C LEU A 867 17.76 5.72 15.14
N LYS A 868 17.04 5.63 16.25
CA LYS A 868 15.87 4.76 16.41
C LYS A 868 14.72 5.54 17.04
N VAL A 869 13.53 5.42 16.47
CA VAL A 869 12.30 5.96 17.06
C VAL A 869 11.46 4.81 17.59
N LYS A 870 11.11 4.88 18.87
CA LYS A 870 10.37 3.82 19.58
C LYS A 870 9.28 4.45 20.44
N VAL A 871 8.11 3.82 20.50
CA VAL A 871 7.11 4.08 21.53
C VAL A 871 7.47 3.23 22.74
N ASP A 872 7.79 3.88 23.86
CA ASP A 872 8.18 3.24 25.12
C ASP A 872 6.97 3.05 26.02
N ASP A 873 6.23 4.13 26.29
CA ASP A 873 5.04 4.12 27.14
C ASP A 873 3.78 4.54 26.34
N PRO A 874 3.10 3.60 25.65
CA PRO A 874 1.89 3.94 24.92
C PRO A 874 0.78 4.38 25.88
N GLY A 875 0.08 5.46 25.54
CA GLY A 875 -1.12 5.91 26.24
C GLY A 875 -2.33 4.97 26.17
N VAL A 876 -3.49 5.48 26.59
CA VAL A 876 -4.73 4.68 26.74
C VAL A 876 -5.26 4.21 25.37
N PRO A 877 -5.72 2.95 25.25
CA PRO A 877 -6.43 2.46 24.06
C PRO A 877 -7.57 3.41 23.64
N THR A 878 -7.52 3.90 22.41
CA THR A 878 -8.56 4.77 21.82
C THR A 878 -9.09 4.25 20.49
N ASP A 879 -8.47 3.19 19.94
CA ASP A 879 -8.93 2.44 18.76
C ASP A 879 -8.55 0.95 18.90
N PRO A 880 -9.21 0.02 18.16
CA PRO A 880 -8.97 -1.43 18.32
C PRO A 880 -7.54 -1.91 18.07
N SER A 881 -6.70 -1.10 17.42
CA SER A 881 -5.32 -1.45 17.08
C SER A 881 -4.28 -0.84 18.03
N TYR A 882 -4.68 0.06 18.93
CA TYR A 882 -3.79 0.73 19.87
C TYR A 882 -4.11 0.35 21.32
N PRO A 883 -3.13 -0.03 22.16
CA PRO A 883 -1.70 -0.15 21.88
C PRO A 883 -1.37 -1.38 21.02
N GLY A 884 -0.36 -1.26 20.16
CA GLY A 884 0.06 -2.35 19.25
C GLY A 884 0.48 -1.89 17.86
N ILE A 885 0.22 -0.64 17.51
CA ILE A 885 0.73 0.05 16.32
C ILE A 885 1.19 1.48 16.67
N SER A 886 2.17 1.99 15.93
CA SER A 886 2.57 3.40 15.94
C SER A 886 2.64 3.97 14.52
N SER A 887 2.47 5.28 14.37
CA SER A 887 2.55 5.94 13.06
C SER A 887 2.93 7.41 13.20
N PHE A 888 3.81 7.88 12.34
CA PHE A 888 4.35 9.23 12.38
C PHE A 888 4.06 9.93 11.05
N GLY A 889 3.40 11.08 11.09
CA GLY A 889 3.20 11.93 9.91
C GLY A 889 4.51 12.58 9.48
N GLU A 890 5.27 13.11 10.44
CA GLU A 890 6.51 13.83 10.17
C GLU A 890 7.59 13.55 11.22
N PHE A 891 8.85 13.56 10.79
CA PHE A 891 10.04 13.46 11.63
C PHE A 891 11.09 14.50 11.22
N ARG A 892 11.56 15.31 12.17
CA ARG A 892 12.54 16.39 11.95
C ARG A 892 13.78 16.17 12.79
N ILE A 893 14.94 16.45 12.19
CA ILE A 893 16.22 16.46 12.89
C ILE A 893 16.75 17.91 12.89
N HIS A 894 16.65 18.58 14.04
CA HIS A 894 17.26 19.88 14.25
C HIS A 894 18.73 19.67 14.58
N GLY A 895 19.56 19.58 13.54
CA GLY A 895 20.95 19.21 13.72
C GLY A 895 21.74 19.22 12.42
N SER A 896 22.92 18.60 12.49
CA SER A 896 23.84 18.47 11.36
C SER A 896 24.50 17.09 11.36
N ARG A 897 24.67 16.54 10.16
CA ARG A 897 25.53 15.41 9.90
C ARG A 897 26.98 15.84 10.00
N VAL A 898 27.79 14.99 10.60
CA VAL A 898 29.24 15.12 10.75
C VAL A 898 29.93 13.94 10.09
N GLU A 899 31.07 14.19 9.46
CA GLU A 899 31.89 13.14 8.86
C GLU A 899 32.98 12.73 9.85
N THR A 900 33.12 11.44 10.11
CA THR A 900 34.12 10.85 11.02
C THR A 900 35.23 10.18 10.21
N ALA A 901 36.41 10.05 10.81
CA ALA A 901 37.56 9.45 10.13
C ALA A 901 37.34 7.94 9.93
N GLN A 902 37.59 7.44 8.72
CA GLN A 902 37.62 6.00 8.40
C GLN A 902 39.08 5.52 8.31
N ALA A 903 39.71 5.38 9.46
CA ALA A 903 41.14 5.10 9.55
C ALA A 903 41.47 3.62 9.80
N VAL A 904 40.47 2.74 9.94
CA VAL A 904 40.69 1.30 10.13
C VAL A 904 40.51 0.58 8.80
N LYS A 905 41.60 -0.01 8.29
CA LYS A 905 41.66 -0.80 7.07
C LYS A 905 41.12 -2.21 7.27
N SER A 906 41.47 -2.84 8.38
CA SER A 906 40.99 -4.19 8.70
C SER A 906 40.74 -4.38 10.19
N ALA A 907 39.75 -5.21 10.49
CA ALA A 907 39.40 -5.66 11.83
C ALA A 907 39.12 -7.17 11.80
N THR A 908 39.81 -7.93 12.64
CA THR A 908 39.78 -9.41 12.68
C THR A 908 39.56 -9.88 14.11
N LEU A 909 38.68 -10.85 14.30
CA LEU A 909 38.31 -11.38 15.61
C LEU A 909 38.74 -12.84 15.76
N SER A 910 39.35 -13.19 16.90
CA SER A 910 39.76 -14.57 17.23
C SER A 910 39.53 -14.90 18.71
N SER A 911 39.39 -16.19 19.03
CA SER A 911 39.27 -16.71 20.40
C SER A 911 40.41 -17.67 20.72
N SER A 912 40.73 -17.86 21.99
CA SER A 912 41.60 -18.94 22.49
C SER A 912 40.93 -20.32 22.49
N ASN A 913 39.66 -20.42 22.08
CA ASN A 913 38.92 -21.68 22.03
C ASN A 913 39.51 -22.65 20.99
N ASP A 914 39.39 -23.96 21.26
CA ASP A 914 39.74 -25.01 20.30
C ASP A 914 38.85 -24.99 19.06
N ASP A 915 37.58 -24.56 19.20
CA ASP A 915 36.70 -24.26 18.08
C ASP A 915 36.88 -22.79 17.65
N PRO A 916 37.52 -22.52 16.50
CA PRO A 916 37.83 -21.15 16.07
C PRO A 916 36.57 -20.32 15.75
N ALA A 917 35.39 -20.94 15.66
CA ALA A 917 34.13 -20.25 15.45
C ALA A 917 33.39 -19.93 16.76
N ARG A 918 33.94 -20.28 17.94
CA ARG A 918 33.27 -20.09 19.23
C ARG A 918 34.08 -19.26 20.21
N ALA A 919 33.36 -18.58 21.10
CA ALA A 919 33.92 -17.95 22.28
C ALA A 919 33.03 -18.26 23.48
N VAL A 920 33.62 -18.84 24.51
CA VAL A 920 32.92 -19.24 25.73
C VAL A 920 33.46 -18.51 26.97
N ASN A 921 32.73 -18.57 28.08
CA ASN A 921 33.21 -17.99 29.34
C ASN A 921 34.61 -18.50 29.68
N GLY A 922 35.51 -17.58 30.07
CA GLY A 922 36.92 -17.86 30.34
C GLY A 922 37.85 -17.80 29.11
N ASP A 923 37.33 -17.80 27.88
CA ASP A 923 38.17 -17.62 26.69
C ASP A 923 38.76 -16.22 26.61
N LYS A 924 39.99 -16.15 26.09
CA LYS A 924 40.65 -14.91 25.69
C LYS A 924 40.26 -14.58 24.25
N VAL A 925 39.52 -13.49 24.07
CA VAL A 925 39.10 -12.99 22.75
C VAL A 925 39.98 -11.81 22.35
N THR A 926 40.50 -11.85 21.13
CA THR A 926 41.38 -10.83 20.55
C THR A 926 40.73 -10.20 19.32
N LEU A 927 40.76 -8.86 19.27
CA LEU A 927 40.42 -8.04 18.12
C LEU A 927 41.71 -7.37 17.61
N ASP A 928 42.14 -7.73 16.41
CA ASP A 928 43.27 -7.10 15.73
C ASP A 928 42.79 -6.07 14.72
N LEU A 929 43.33 -4.85 14.80
CA LEU A 929 43.03 -3.73 13.93
C LEU A 929 44.28 -3.29 13.17
N VAL A 930 44.12 -3.02 11.88
CA VAL A 930 45.14 -2.35 11.06
C VAL A 930 44.58 -1.03 10.57
N ALA A 931 45.27 0.06 10.84
CA ALA A 931 44.89 1.39 10.45
C ALA A 931 45.56 1.83 9.14
N THR A 932 44.94 2.77 8.42
CA THR A 932 45.53 3.42 7.24
C THR A 932 46.41 4.63 7.59
N GLN A 933 46.39 5.04 8.86
CA GLN A 933 47.16 6.14 9.43
C GLN A 933 47.25 5.98 10.96
N PRO A 934 48.20 6.65 11.63
CA PRO A 934 48.36 6.52 13.08
C PRO A 934 47.12 6.93 13.88
N LEU A 935 46.75 6.10 14.87
CA LEU A 935 45.66 6.34 15.83
C LEU A 935 46.22 6.80 17.19
N ALA A 936 45.43 7.54 17.97
CA ALA A 936 45.84 8.07 19.26
C ALA A 936 45.09 7.48 20.47
N LYS A 937 43.75 7.39 20.41
CA LYS A 937 42.92 6.93 21.54
C LYS A 937 42.04 5.73 21.17
N VAL A 938 42.63 4.54 21.06
CA VAL A 938 41.88 3.31 20.75
C VAL A 938 41.31 2.71 22.03
N ASN A 939 39.99 2.68 22.15
CA ASN A 939 39.26 2.04 23.24
C ASN A 939 38.41 0.91 22.67
N VAL A 940 38.62 -0.31 23.15
CA VAL A 940 37.88 -1.49 22.69
C VAL A 940 37.09 -2.08 23.84
N ARG A 941 35.81 -2.40 23.58
CA ARG A 941 34.99 -3.25 24.45
C ARG A 941 34.61 -4.52 23.72
N ILE A 942 34.71 -5.66 24.41
CA ILE A 942 34.30 -6.97 23.90
C ILE A 942 33.28 -7.52 24.90
N GLU A 943 32.05 -7.80 24.43
CA GLU A 943 30.92 -8.20 25.29
C GLU A 943 30.69 -7.28 26.51
N GLY A 944 30.87 -5.98 26.29
CA GLY A 944 30.71 -4.98 27.34
C GLY A 944 31.89 -4.87 28.32
N THR A 945 32.92 -5.70 28.21
CA THR A 945 34.15 -5.63 29.02
C THR A 945 35.20 -4.77 28.33
N ASP A 946 35.86 -3.87 29.06
CA ASP A 946 36.99 -3.09 28.55
C ASP A 946 38.17 -4.02 28.24
N ALA A 947 38.67 -3.98 27.01
CA ALA A 947 39.79 -4.80 26.55
C ALA A 947 41.14 -4.13 26.86
N GLU A 948 42.17 -4.94 27.09
CA GLU A 948 43.55 -4.47 27.13
C GLU A 948 44.04 -4.20 25.71
N VAL A 949 44.35 -2.93 25.42
CA VAL A 949 44.71 -2.46 24.08
C VAL A 949 46.22 -2.19 24.00
N THR A 950 46.88 -2.79 23.01
CA THR A 950 48.31 -2.59 22.73
C THR A 950 48.53 -2.21 21.26
N SER A 951 49.64 -1.55 20.96
CA SER A 951 50.04 -1.22 19.59
C SER A 951 51.55 -1.34 19.40
N THR A 952 51.97 -1.76 18.21
CA THR A 952 53.39 -1.88 17.84
C THR A 952 53.95 -0.59 17.22
N ASP A 953 53.13 0.19 16.53
CA ASP A 953 53.56 1.33 15.70
C ASP A 953 52.48 2.42 15.52
N SER A 954 51.43 2.39 16.35
CA SER A 954 50.23 3.24 16.24
C SER A 954 49.34 2.98 15.01
N GLU A 955 49.69 2.02 14.14
CA GLU A 955 48.87 1.59 13.00
C GLU A 955 48.35 0.17 13.17
N HIS A 956 49.11 -0.72 13.80
CA HIS A 956 48.71 -2.08 14.15
C HIS A 956 48.36 -2.14 15.64
N TRP A 957 47.13 -2.54 15.95
CA TRP A 957 46.58 -2.58 17.29
C TRP A 957 46.04 -3.98 17.59
N SER A 958 46.27 -4.45 18.80
CA SER A 958 45.69 -5.70 19.31
C SER A 958 44.99 -5.42 20.62
N ALA A 959 43.69 -5.74 20.69
CA ALA A 959 42.85 -5.54 21.85
C ALA A 959 42.35 -6.88 22.37
N THR A 960 42.55 -7.18 23.65
CA THR A 960 42.17 -8.47 24.22
C THR A 960 41.32 -8.34 25.48
N ALA A 961 40.25 -9.13 25.57
CA ALA A 961 39.47 -9.32 26.79
C ALA A 961 39.29 -10.82 27.11
N VAL A 962 39.24 -11.16 28.39
CA VAL A 962 38.78 -12.49 28.84
C VAL A 962 37.28 -12.42 29.05
N LEU A 963 36.54 -13.37 28.47
CA LEU A 963 35.09 -13.41 28.62
C LEU A 963 34.71 -13.75 30.08
N PRO A 964 33.75 -13.02 30.67
CA PRO A 964 33.33 -13.24 32.05
C PRO A 964 32.68 -14.62 32.23
N ASP A 965 32.61 -15.09 33.47
CA ASP A 965 32.05 -16.42 33.78
C ASP A 965 30.56 -16.53 33.40
N ASP A 966 29.82 -15.44 33.56
CA ASP A 966 28.41 -15.26 33.23
C ASP A 966 28.19 -14.65 31.84
N VAL A 967 29.07 -14.95 30.87
CA VAL A 967 28.94 -14.43 29.51
C VAL A 967 27.59 -14.78 28.88
N ASP A 968 27.09 -13.90 28.03
CA ASP A 968 25.87 -14.12 27.28
C ASP A 968 26.04 -15.27 26.25
N PHE A 969 24.97 -15.72 25.58
CA PHE A 969 25.07 -16.90 24.68
C PHE A 969 24.13 -16.87 23.47
N GLY A 970 24.27 -17.81 22.54
CA GLY A 970 23.30 -18.07 21.46
C GLY A 970 23.24 -16.99 20.38
N ARG A 971 24.26 -16.15 20.26
CA ARG A 971 24.39 -15.08 19.25
C ARG A 971 25.86 -14.87 18.88
N ALA A 972 26.12 -14.08 17.85
CA ALA A 972 27.47 -13.61 17.57
C ALA A 972 27.99 -12.72 18.70
N LEU A 973 29.28 -12.84 18.98
CA LEU A 973 30.04 -11.97 19.86
C LEU A 973 30.03 -10.54 19.29
N ARG A 974 29.87 -9.56 20.17
CA ARG A 974 29.83 -8.13 19.87
C ARG A 974 31.05 -7.45 20.45
N PHE A 975 31.58 -6.51 19.69
CA PHE A 975 32.63 -5.62 20.14
C PHE A 975 32.39 -4.22 19.60
N THR A 976 33.05 -3.25 20.20
CA THR A 976 33.15 -1.87 19.68
C THR A 976 34.58 -1.40 19.84
N ALA A 977 35.16 -0.83 18.80
CA ALA A 977 36.43 -0.11 18.86
C ALA A 977 36.19 1.35 18.48
N ASP A 978 36.28 2.24 19.46
CA ASP A 978 36.27 3.67 19.27
C ASP A 978 37.71 4.17 19.16
N TYR A 979 37.97 5.13 18.27
CA TYR A 979 39.30 5.71 18.12
C TYR A 979 39.25 7.20 17.80
N THR A 980 40.39 7.87 18.01
CA THR A 980 40.69 9.15 17.38
C THR A 980 41.94 9.02 16.53
N THR A 981 41.99 9.73 15.43
CA THR A 981 43.20 9.86 14.61
C THR A 981 44.26 10.69 15.35
N ALA A 982 45.51 10.66 14.89
CA ALA A 982 46.60 11.40 15.51
C ALA A 982 46.39 12.94 15.50
N ASP A 983 45.66 13.47 14.53
CA ASP A 983 45.24 14.88 14.43
C ASP A 983 43.97 15.20 15.24
N GLY A 984 43.42 14.23 15.97
CA GLY A 984 42.33 14.43 16.92
C GLY A 984 40.92 14.32 16.34
N GLU A 985 40.76 13.90 15.09
CA GLU A 985 39.43 13.63 14.54
C GLU A 985 38.83 12.35 15.15
N PRO A 986 37.55 12.37 15.57
CA PRO A 986 36.84 11.16 15.97
C PRO A 986 36.71 10.16 14.82
N GLY A 987 37.02 8.90 15.12
CA GLY A 987 36.87 7.77 14.22
C GLY A 987 35.44 7.25 14.10
N SER A 988 35.13 6.59 13.00
CA SER A 988 33.97 5.70 12.93
C SER A 988 34.15 4.50 13.86
N THR A 989 33.24 4.30 14.80
CA THR A 989 33.22 3.10 15.66
C THR A 989 33.27 1.84 14.79
N VAL A 990 34.21 0.94 15.06
CA VAL A 990 34.28 -0.37 14.42
C VAL A 990 33.54 -1.37 15.30
N PHE A 991 32.50 -1.99 14.76
CA PHE A 991 31.67 -2.96 15.49
C PHE A 991 31.39 -4.22 14.65
N GLN A 992 32.04 -4.32 13.50
CA GLN A 992 32.02 -5.46 12.59
C GLN A 992 33.44 -5.70 12.08
N THR A 993 33.74 -6.96 11.79
CA THR A 993 35.01 -7.36 11.18
C THR A 993 34.98 -7.07 9.68
N THR A 994 36.16 -6.86 9.11
CA THR A 994 36.28 -6.56 7.67
C THR A 994 36.55 -7.81 6.84
N ASP A 995 37.02 -8.88 7.48
CA ASP A 995 37.37 -10.16 6.85
C ASP A 995 36.27 -11.23 7.00
N GLY A 996 35.16 -10.88 7.65
CA GLY A 996 34.04 -11.78 7.92
C GLY A 996 34.23 -12.69 9.13
N SER A 997 35.34 -12.55 9.89
CA SER A 997 35.53 -13.30 11.13
C SER A 997 34.42 -13.00 12.13
N SER A 998 33.88 -14.04 12.77
CA SER A 998 32.80 -13.94 13.75
C SER A 998 32.91 -15.09 14.73
N LEU A 999 32.59 -14.85 15.99
CA LEU A 999 32.62 -15.85 17.06
C LEU A 999 31.21 -16.04 17.59
N GLN A 1000 30.71 -17.27 17.59
CA GLN A 1000 29.48 -17.62 18.27
C GLN A 1000 29.72 -17.63 19.77
N LEU A 1001 29.02 -16.76 20.48
CA LEU A 1001 29.11 -16.62 21.92
C LEU A 1001 28.30 -17.73 22.61
N TRP A 1002 28.89 -18.41 23.58
CA TRP A 1002 28.23 -19.47 24.34
C TRP A 1002 28.61 -19.45 25.82
N ASN A 1003 27.69 -19.82 26.70
CA ASN A 1003 27.96 -19.97 28.13
C ASN A 1003 28.01 -21.47 28.46
N THR A 1004 29.15 -21.94 28.97
CA THR A 1004 29.37 -23.36 29.32
C THR A 1004 28.53 -23.85 30.49
N HIS A 1005 27.98 -22.94 31.30
CA HIS A 1005 27.04 -23.28 32.39
C HIS A 1005 25.67 -23.73 31.87
N LEU A 1006 25.37 -23.55 30.57
CA LEU A 1006 24.12 -24.03 29.98
C LEU A 1006 24.24 -25.47 29.50
N VAL A 1007 23.43 -26.33 30.12
CA VAL A 1007 23.35 -27.75 29.80
C VAL A 1007 21.94 -28.11 29.33
N PRO A 1008 21.78 -29.08 28.40
CA PRO A 1008 20.47 -29.60 28.06
C PRO A 1008 19.77 -30.22 29.26
N ASP A 1009 18.49 -29.92 29.43
CA ASP A 1009 17.64 -30.60 30.39
C ASP A 1009 17.18 -31.95 29.83
N ARG A 1010 16.86 -32.89 30.72
CA ARG A 1010 16.51 -34.25 30.33
C ARG A 1010 15.03 -34.33 29.95
N ILE A 1011 14.74 -34.82 28.74
CA ILE A 1011 13.40 -35.24 28.32
C ILE A 1011 13.44 -36.75 28.10
N ASP A 1012 12.60 -37.49 28.83
CA ASP A 1012 12.45 -38.93 28.62
C ASP A 1012 11.39 -39.21 27.55
N GLN A 1013 11.66 -40.18 26.67
CA GLN A 1013 10.75 -40.59 25.59
C GLN A 1013 9.35 -40.95 26.08
N GLY A 1014 9.24 -41.55 27.27
CA GLY A 1014 7.96 -41.93 27.86
C GLY A 1014 7.08 -40.75 28.29
N TRP A 1015 7.61 -39.52 28.29
CA TRP A 1015 6.87 -38.30 28.66
C TRP A 1015 6.22 -37.62 27.45
N VAL A 1016 6.62 -38.00 26.23
CA VAL A 1016 6.30 -37.24 25.02
C VAL A 1016 5.11 -37.85 24.28
N ASP A 1017 4.16 -37.01 23.89
CA ASP A 1017 3.04 -37.40 23.05
C ASP A 1017 2.63 -36.28 22.08
N ALA A 1018 2.17 -36.63 20.89
CA ALA A 1018 1.70 -35.67 19.89
C ALA A 1018 0.18 -35.71 19.72
N SER A 1019 -0.40 -34.62 19.23
CA SER A 1019 -1.82 -34.53 18.89
C SER A 1019 -2.30 -35.55 17.85
N THR A 1020 -1.40 -36.00 16.96
CA THR A 1020 -1.70 -36.94 15.88
C THR A 1020 -0.49 -37.82 15.55
N PRO A 1021 -0.69 -39.01 14.96
CA PRO A 1021 0.39 -39.75 14.30
C PRO A 1021 1.06 -38.91 13.20
N GLN A 1022 2.28 -39.29 12.81
CA GLN A 1022 3.02 -38.55 11.79
C GLN A 1022 2.31 -38.63 10.44
N TRP A 1023 2.22 -37.50 9.72
CA TRP A 1023 1.72 -37.46 8.35
C TRP A 1023 2.42 -38.53 7.47
N PRO A 1024 1.68 -39.32 6.66
CA PRO A 1024 0.27 -39.15 6.28
C PRO A 1024 -0.76 -39.79 7.23
N GLY A 1025 -0.41 -40.06 8.49
CA GLY A 1025 -1.30 -40.65 9.50
C GLY A 1025 -0.87 -42.06 9.94
N THR A 1026 0.42 -42.39 9.84
CA THR A 1026 0.98 -43.71 10.16
C THR A 1026 1.82 -43.66 11.43
N GLY A 1027 1.87 -44.78 12.17
CA GLY A 1027 2.63 -44.88 13.42
C GLY A 1027 1.84 -44.43 14.65
N THR A 1028 2.55 -44.13 15.74
CA THR A 1028 1.94 -43.66 17.00
C THR A 1028 2.19 -42.17 17.21
N THR A 1029 1.31 -41.53 17.99
CA THR A 1029 1.45 -40.14 18.42
C THR A 1029 2.74 -39.92 19.23
N ALA A 1030 3.07 -40.83 20.14
CA ALA A 1030 4.29 -40.79 20.94
C ALA A 1030 5.56 -40.84 20.06
N ALA A 1031 5.58 -41.71 19.04
CA ALA A 1031 6.70 -41.76 18.11
C ALA A 1031 6.83 -40.47 17.28
N ASN A 1032 5.71 -39.87 16.85
CA ASN A 1032 5.73 -38.59 16.15
C ASN A 1032 6.30 -37.47 17.04
N GLY A 1033 5.80 -37.35 18.28
CA GLY A 1033 6.26 -36.32 19.21
C GLY A 1033 7.73 -36.49 19.63
N TRP A 1034 8.19 -37.74 19.81
CA TRP A 1034 9.59 -38.00 20.19
C TRP A 1034 10.61 -37.54 19.14
N ARG A 1035 10.23 -37.49 17.86
CA ARG A 1035 11.10 -36.99 16.78
C ARG A 1035 11.55 -35.55 16.93
N MET A 1036 10.96 -34.78 17.85
CA MET A 1036 11.36 -33.41 18.16
C MET A 1036 12.44 -33.36 19.27
N PHE A 1037 12.75 -34.49 19.91
CA PHE A 1037 13.62 -34.58 21.08
C PHE A 1037 14.60 -35.75 20.99
N ASP A 1038 14.75 -36.39 19.82
CA ASP A 1038 15.52 -37.62 19.67
C ASP A 1038 17.00 -37.35 19.35
N GLY A 1039 17.38 -36.09 19.19
CA GLY A 1039 18.74 -35.66 18.89
C GLY A 1039 19.14 -35.88 17.44
N ASP A 1040 18.21 -36.28 16.56
CA ASP A 1040 18.45 -36.50 15.15
C ASP A 1040 17.81 -35.39 14.31
N ILE A 1041 18.64 -34.49 13.78
CA ILE A 1041 18.17 -33.39 12.93
C ILE A 1041 17.57 -33.83 11.59
N ALA A 1042 17.68 -35.12 11.24
CA ALA A 1042 17.06 -35.69 10.04
C ALA A 1042 15.61 -36.15 10.28
N THR A 1043 15.21 -36.35 11.54
CA THR A 1043 13.84 -36.63 11.95
C THR A 1043 13.11 -35.33 12.31
N TYR A 1044 11.78 -35.38 12.29
CA TYR A 1044 10.93 -34.23 12.58
C TYR A 1044 9.51 -34.67 12.93
N THR A 1045 8.84 -33.87 13.76
CA THR A 1045 7.39 -33.99 13.94
C THR A 1045 6.67 -33.49 12.70
N ASP A 1046 5.59 -34.15 12.27
CA ASP A 1046 4.71 -33.64 11.20
C ASP A 1046 3.28 -34.07 11.54
N THR A 1047 2.52 -33.21 12.21
CA THR A 1047 1.14 -33.53 12.59
C THR A 1047 0.22 -33.53 11.37
N THR A 1048 -0.82 -34.35 11.39
CA THR A 1048 -1.78 -34.44 10.25
C THR A 1048 -2.76 -33.27 10.20
N THR A 1049 -2.74 -32.38 11.20
CA THR A 1049 -3.60 -31.20 11.31
C THR A 1049 -2.76 -29.92 11.33
N SER A 1050 -3.25 -28.89 10.63
CA SER A 1050 -2.65 -27.55 10.63
C SER A 1050 -2.60 -26.90 12.01
N THR A 1051 -3.46 -27.36 12.92
CA THR A 1051 -3.41 -27.05 14.34
C THR A 1051 -3.00 -28.30 15.09
N GLY A 1052 -1.74 -28.36 15.50
CA GLY A 1052 -1.12 -29.55 16.08
C GLY A 1052 -0.28 -29.21 17.30
N TRP A 1053 -0.02 -30.20 18.14
CA TRP A 1053 0.86 -30.02 19.29
C TRP A 1053 1.66 -31.26 19.64
N VAL A 1054 2.76 -31.04 20.37
CA VAL A 1054 3.52 -32.05 21.09
C VAL A 1054 3.56 -31.65 22.57
N THR A 1055 3.22 -32.57 23.46
CA THR A 1055 3.29 -32.39 24.91
C THR A 1055 4.40 -33.22 25.52
N VAL A 1056 5.05 -32.67 26.54
CA VAL A 1056 5.97 -33.39 27.43
C VAL A 1056 5.41 -33.35 28.84
N LYS A 1057 5.16 -34.52 29.42
CA LYS A 1057 4.62 -34.67 30.78
C LYS A 1057 5.52 -35.58 31.61
N PRO A 1058 6.44 -35.00 32.42
CA PRO A 1058 7.20 -35.75 33.41
C PRO A 1058 6.30 -36.62 34.29
N THR A 1059 6.60 -37.92 34.34
CA THR A 1059 5.81 -38.92 35.10
C THR A 1059 6.41 -39.28 36.45
N ASP A 1060 7.63 -38.82 36.73
CA ASP A 1060 8.37 -39.07 37.98
C ASP A 1060 8.16 -37.97 39.04
N GLY A 1061 7.31 -36.97 38.73
CA GLY A 1061 7.05 -35.83 39.60
C GLY A 1061 8.08 -34.70 39.48
N SER A 1062 9.05 -34.81 38.56
CA SER A 1062 9.96 -33.71 38.23
C SER A 1062 9.28 -32.61 37.40
N SER A 1063 9.96 -31.48 37.23
CA SER A 1063 9.57 -30.41 36.31
C SER A 1063 10.78 -30.07 35.45
N LEU A 1064 10.53 -29.68 34.19
CA LEU A 1064 11.58 -29.24 33.29
C LEU A 1064 12.06 -27.85 33.72
N ALA A 1065 13.35 -27.66 33.82
CA ALA A 1065 13.98 -26.40 34.15
C ALA A 1065 14.46 -25.74 32.85
N VAL A 1066 14.02 -24.51 32.58
CA VAL A 1066 14.30 -23.85 31.28
C VAL A 1066 14.74 -22.41 31.48
N ASP A 1067 15.94 -22.12 31.00
CA ASP A 1067 16.52 -20.79 30.85
C ASP A 1067 16.56 -20.35 29.38
N ALA A 1068 16.68 -21.33 28.46
CA ALA A 1068 16.60 -21.08 27.03
C ALA A 1068 16.06 -22.30 26.28
N VAL A 1069 15.57 -22.07 25.07
CA VAL A 1069 15.11 -23.10 24.14
C VAL A 1069 15.94 -23.01 22.86
N LEU A 1070 16.53 -24.13 22.45
CA LEU A 1070 17.11 -24.27 21.12
C LEU A 1070 16.09 -24.91 20.19
N ILE A 1071 15.97 -24.38 18.98
CA ILE A 1071 15.11 -24.94 17.94
C ILE A 1071 15.92 -25.19 16.69
N ARG A 1072 15.76 -26.39 16.13
CA ARG A 1072 16.14 -26.72 14.77
C ARG A 1072 14.86 -26.86 13.95
N PRO A 1073 14.60 -25.99 12.95
CA PRO A 1073 13.45 -26.19 12.09
C PRO A 1073 13.69 -27.39 11.17
N ARG A 1074 12.61 -27.91 10.58
CA ARG A 1074 12.71 -28.98 9.58
C ARG A 1074 13.51 -28.53 8.36
N ALA A 1075 14.33 -29.46 7.86
CA ALA A 1075 15.03 -29.29 6.59
C ALA A 1075 14.06 -28.90 5.45
N LYS A 1076 14.44 -27.90 4.65
CA LYS A 1076 13.72 -27.28 3.52
C LYS A 1076 12.45 -26.50 3.87
N TYR A 1077 12.05 -26.43 5.14
CA TYR A 1077 10.83 -25.72 5.56
C TYR A 1077 11.04 -24.84 6.81
N PRO A 1078 12.05 -23.96 6.84
CA PRO A 1078 12.36 -23.13 8.02
C PRO A 1078 11.19 -22.23 8.44
N ASP A 1079 10.42 -21.71 7.48
CA ASP A 1079 9.31 -20.79 7.75
C ASP A 1079 8.18 -21.42 8.56
N ARG A 1080 8.05 -22.76 8.56
CA ARG A 1080 7.02 -23.46 9.34
C ARG A 1080 7.26 -23.43 10.84
N ALA A 1081 8.46 -23.04 11.29
CA ALA A 1081 8.72 -22.83 12.71
C ALA A 1081 8.17 -21.48 13.22
N ASN A 1082 8.07 -20.46 12.35
CA ASN A 1082 7.67 -19.12 12.73
C ASN A 1082 6.18 -19.07 13.09
N GLY A 1083 5.89 -18.67 14.32
CA GLY A 1083 4.57 -18.61 14.93
C GLY A 1083 4.28 -19.77 15.90
N THR A 1084 5.10 -20.83 15.92
CA THR A 1084 4.94 -21.94 16.87
C THR A 1084 5.15 -21.40 18.28
N VAL A 1085 4.32 -21.82 19.25
CA VAL A 1085 4.41 -21.34 20.64
C VAL A 1085 4.74 -22.48 21.58
N LEU A 1086 5.55 -22.20 22.60
CA LEU A 1086 5.81 -23.10 23.71
C LEU A 1086 5.06 -22.61 24.95
N GLN A 1087 4.38 -23.55 25.59
CA GLN A 1087 3.43 -23.28 26.65
C GLN A 1087 3.67 -24.18 27.85
N SER A 1088 3.44 -23.65 29.04
CA SER A 1088 3.53 -24.37 30.31
C SER A 1088 2.13 -24.60 30.89
N SER A 1089 1.94 -25.74 31.56
CA SER A 1089 0.74 -26.03 32.35
C SER A 1089 1.10 -26.53 33.74
N THR A 1090 0.40 -26.02 34.75
CA THR A 1090 0.56 -26.39 36.17
C THR A 1090 -0.62 -27.20 36.70
N ASP A 1091 -1.69 -27.36 35.92
CA ASP A 1091 -2.95 -28.01 36.33
C ASP A 1091 -3.25 -29.30 35.56
N GLY A 1092 -2.22 -29.89 34.96
CA GLY A 1092 -2.30 -31.14 34.21
C GLY A 1092 -2.85 -30.97 32.79
N GLY A 1093 -2.65 -29.80 32.18
CA GLY A 1093 -3.01 -29.49 30.80
C GLY A 1093 -4.40 -28.91 30.60
N LYS A 1094 -5.09 -28.47 31.68
CA LYS A 1094 -6.41 -27.83 31.59
C LYS A 1094 -6.29 -26.38 31.14
N SER A 1095 -5.26 -25.69 31.61
CA SER A 1095 -4.88 -24.34 31.15
C SER A 1095 -3.43 -24.31 30.70
N TRP A 1096 -3.13 -23.39 29.77
CA TRP A 1096 -1.82 -23.25 29.13
C TRP A 1096 -1.41 -21.79 29.05
N THR A 1097 -0.20 -21.48 29.52
CA THR A 1097 0.39 -20.15 29.42
C THR A 1097 1.54 -20.17 28.45
N THR A 1098 1.48 -19.35 27.39
CA THR A 1098 2.59 -19.17 26.45
C THR A 1098 3.75 -18.45 27.13
N PHE A 1099 4.93 -19.04 27.09
CA PHE A 1099 6.16 -18.43 27.58
C PHE A 1099 7.17 -18.13 26.47
N LEU A 1100 6.97 -18.70 25.27
CA LEU A 1100 7.78 -18.42 24.09
C LEU A 1100 6.93 -18.51 22.82
N THR A 1101 7.13 -17.55 21.91
CA THR A 1101 6.66 -17.61 20.50
C THR A 1101 7.87 -17.59 19.59
N VAL A 1102 7.97 -18.57 18.71
CA VAL A 1102 9.09 -18.73 17.77
C VAL A 1102 8.92 -17.74 16.63
N ALA A 1103 9.95 -16.96 16.35
CA ALA A 1103 9.97 -16.01 15.24
C ALA A 1103 11.42 -15.78 14.78
N GLY A 1104 11.60 -15.29 13.55
CA GLY A 1104 12.91 -14.97 12.99
C GLY A 1104 13.71 -16.18 12.50
N VAL A 1105 13.07 -17.35 12.37
CA VAL A 1105 13.66 -18.53 11.73
C VAL A 1105 13.67 -18.32 10.23
N THR A 1106 14.83 -18.45 9.59
CA THR A 1106 15.07 -18.10 8.18
C THR A 1106 15.85 -19.15 7.41
N SER A 1107 16.46 -20.12 8.12
CA SER A 1107 17.33 -21.14 7.55
C SER A 1107 17.17 -22.44 8.32
N ASP A 1108 17.32 -23.57 7.63
CA ASP A 1108 17.33 -24.91 8.21
C ASP A 1108 18.73 -25.42 8.52
N GLN A 1109 19.75 -24.59 8.32
CA GLN A 1109 21.17 -24.95 8.49
C GLN A 1109 21.73 -24.62 9.88
N GLN A 1110 21.00 -23.90 10.72
CA GLN A 1110 21.47 -23.48 12.05
C GLN A 1110 20.46 -23.78 13.17
N TRP A 1111 20.96 -23.79 14.41
CA TRP A 1111 20.14 -23.78 15.61
C TRP A 1111 19.77 -22.34 15.97
N TYR A 1112 18.54 -22.15 16.42
CA TYR A 1112 18.03 -20.86 16.90
C TYR A 1112 17.90 -20.90 18.41
N THR A 1113 18.48 -19.93 19.11
CA THR A 1113 18.39 -19.82 20.57
C THR A 1113 17.36 -18.79 20.97
N PHE A 1114 16.40 -19.21 21.78
CA PHE A 1114 15.37 -18.37 22.39
C PHE A 1114 15.59 -18.33 23.90
N LYS A 1115 16.12 -17.21 24.39
CA LYS A 1115 16.33 -17.01 25.83
C LYS A 1115 15.02 -16.68 26.52
N LEU A 1116 14.81 -17.25 27.70
CA LEU A 1116 13.70 -16.85 28.55
C LEU A 1116 14.13 -15.69 29.45
N PRO A 1117 13.22 -14.75 29.77
CA PRO A 1117 13.55 -13.60 30.61
C PRO A 1117 13.85 -13.97 32.06
N GLN A 1118 13.43 -15.16 32.49
CA GLN A 1118 13.69 -15.72 33.81
C GLN A 1118 13.67 -17.24 33.74
N HIS A 1119 14.37 -17.87 34.68
CA HIS A 1119 14.33 -19.31 34.89
C HIS A 1119 12.88 -19.78 35.09
N THR A 1120 12.46 -20.77 34.30
CA THR A 1120 11.09 -21.26 34.30
C THR A 1120 11.05 -22.75 34.60
N ALA A 1121 10.39 -23.11 35.70
CA ALA A 1121 10.00 -24.49 35.96
C ALA A 1121 8.72 -24.83 35.18
N ILE A 1122 8.76 -25.88 34.38
CA ILE A 1122 7.68 -26.31 33.49
C ILE A 1122 7.25 -27.73 33.90
N PRO A 1123 6.18 -27.86 34.71
CA PRO A 1123 5.64 -29.16 35.10
C PRO A 1123 5.07 -29.96 33.92
N MET A 1124 4.57 -29.27 32.90
CA MET A 1124 4.13 -29.87 31.64
C MET A 1124 4.34 -28.88 30.50
N LEU A 1125 5.03 -29.32 29.44
CA LEU A 1125 5.30 -28.54 28.24
C LEU A 1125 4.29 -28.87 27.15
N ARG A 1126 3.89 -27.87 26.37
CA ARG A 1126 3.25 -28.02 25.07
C ARG A 1126 3.95 -27.15 24.03
N VAL A 1127 4.46 -27.78 22.97
CA VAL A 1127 4.82 -27.12 21.72
C VAL A 1127 3.55 -27.11 20.87
N TYR A 1128 2.94 -25.95 20.67
CA TYR A 1128 1.66 -25.78 19.98
C TYR A 1128 1.83 -24.95 18.72
N ASP A 1129 1.22 -25.42 17.64
CA ASP A 1129 1.18 -24.72 16.37
C ASP A 1129 -0.28 -24.42 16.02
N GLY A 1130 -0.60 -23.13 15.97
CA GLY A 1130 -1.91 -22.61 15.57
C GLY A 1130 -1.91 -21.82 14.27
N HIS A 1131 -0.78 -21.75 13.56
CA HIS A 1131 -0.60 -20.92 12.36
C HIS A 1131 -0.49 -21.74 11.07
N GLY A 1132 -0.68 -23.07 11.15
CA GLY A 1132 -0.62 -23.94 9.98
C GLY A 1132 0.77 -24.51 9.68
N GLY A 1133 1.70 -24.49 10.63
CA GLY A 1133 3.02 -25.12 10.45
C GLY A 1133 3.04 -26.63 10.69
N ASN A 1134 1.97 -27.21 11.28
CA ASN A 1134 1.83 -28.64 11.65
C ASN A 1134 2.80 -29.12 12.76
N ALA A 1135 3.24 -28.23 13.66
CA ALA A 1135 4.24 -28.52 14.70
C ALA A 1135 5.55 -29.09 14.11
N ASN A 1136 5.94 -28.56 12.94
CA ASN A 1136 6.91 -29.19 12.05
C ASN A 1136 8.36 -28.78 12.35
N LEU A 1137 8.86 -29.21 13.51
CA LEU A 1137 10.22 -28.97 13.97
C LEU A 1137 11.06 -30.26 13.86
N ALA A 1138 12.35 -30.08 13.54
CA ALA A 1138 13.31 -31.17 13.58
C ALA A 1138 13.72 -31.46 15.03
N GLU A 1139 14.17 -30.44 15.77
CA GLU A 1139 14.57 -30.61 17.16
C GLU A 1139 14.16 -29.40 18.02
N VAL A 1140 13.88 -29.69 19.29
CA VAL A 1140 13.70 -28.72 20.37
C VAL A 1140 14.53 -29.19 21.55
N GLN A 1141 15.46 -28.36 22.02
CA GLN A 1141 16.21 -28.64 23.25
C GLN A 1141 15.91 -27.57 24.30
N LEU A 1142 15.58 -28.02 25.51
CA LEU A 1142 15.45 -27.14 26.66
C LEU A 1142 16.80 -27.05 27.33
N LEU A 1143 17.29 -25.84 27.59
CA LEU A 1143 18.54 -25.60 28.28
C LEU A 1143 18.27 -25.05 29.66
N ARG A 1144 19.08 -25.47 30.64
CA ARG A 1144 19.10 -24.95 32.00
C ARG A 1144 20.51 -24.55 32.41
N SER A 1145 20.64 -23.58 33.29
CA SER A 1145 21.89 -23.29 33.98
C SER A 1145 22.22 -24.39 34.98
N ASP A 1146 23.46 -24.88 34.99
CA ASP A 1146 23.97 -25.88 35.95
C ASP A 1146 24.30 -25.28 37.33
N SER A 1147 24.29 -23.95 37.46
CA SER A 1147 24.51 -23.23 38.71
C SER A 1147 23.21 -23.05 39.52
N PRO A 1148 23.16 -23.43 40.80
CA PRO A 1148 22.03 -23.12 41.66
C PRO A 1148 22.03 -21.62 41.97
N SER A 1149 21.21 -20.86 41.24
CA SER A 1149 20.72 -19.49 41.52
C SER A 1149 21.69 -18.51 42.20
N LYS A 1150 22.04 -17.43 41.49
CA LYS A 1150 22.09 -16.11 42.12
C LYS A 1150 20.93 -15.27 41.63
#